data_AF-A0A4D4MAJ8-F1
#
_entry.id   AF-A0A4D4MAJ8-F1
#
_cell.length_a   1.000
_cell.length_b   1.000
_cell.length_c   1.000
_cell.angle_alpha   90.00
_cell.angle_beta   90.00
_cell.angle_gamma   90.00
#
_symmetry.space_group_name_H-M   'P 1'
#
loop_
_entity.id
_entity.type
_entity.pdbx_description
1 polymer ?
#
loop_
_entity_poly.entity_id
_entity_poly.type
_entity_poly.pdbx_seq_one_letter_code
_entity_poly.pdbx_strand_id
1 'polypeptide(L)'
;MKWMASTCKILGSVLAFGLVGAGALGVSATPARAATATVLWAAPDGHGAACTSRNPCSLTTAQAEVRALEPGLNPVSPRVELLGGTYRLSKTWKFGTEDSGRPAHPVVWEAVPGARPVISGASRVTAWREVGSTGVWAAHVPHGSATRQLYVDGREAPVAQATPAALHFTGNWAGSATGYDLSNDAAALAWFAHLTPAQLAQVEFDYPAGNGAWTDSKCGVARMSGSRLVMDQPCWTNITDIAPFSQGTGGLPSMPTSQLPDTIRGARSLLTRGQWFLDNATDTLYYTPKSGQRMARLDVELPRLEKLVQGAGSLAKPLHDMTFAGLQFSYATWNAPSSPVGFADVQSNLHRTGANNQGLCTFSTPAGNCPWGALTQPLANVAFTGARHVTITANRFVNLGGTGLSFMYGGSHNVIDGNEFTQIASTALSLGCTYDPTPTATPASVIKDNCSPDPKTVQADQVGTNEILDHTTVSNNVIHDVGTDYRSACGITLLFSRHTTITHNEVYNLPYTGITAGVIQGHVDDANHPQNSTNINADNTISNNLIFNVMQVLDDGGAVYIEGHQAQYVYQADGTIDATATLAHGLHVTGNVVYNDGSRYNAFYDDAGSEWISFSGNVEFHPLAAIGAQGGCSATGHFWVTGNYFADPAGSYICTQPIDSHVYDNSTIPASPGPGDIPVSLLAHAGVSDGHRPPVGTLSPQRATSPRPRPSPTAPRPNGSSSPVPASHVAPRCSSATGAQPTSSGSPPAS
;
A
#
# COMPACT_ATOMS: atom_id res chain seq x y z
N MET A 1 29.35 -11.76 -56.06
CA MET A 1 29.18 -12.16 -57.48
C MET A 1 27.69 -12.47 -57.74
N LYS A 2 27.27 -12.53 -59.02
CA LYS A 2 25.88 -12.64 -59.53
C LYS A 2 25.08 -13.78 -58.85
N TRP A 3 23.86 -13.55 -58.34
CA TRP A 3 22.56 -13.52 -59.06
C TRP A 3 22.25 -14.78 -59.90
N MET A 4 21.20 -15.52 -59.52
CA MET A 4 19.97 -15.73 -60.34
C MET A 4 18.97 -16.71 -59.69
N ALA A 5 17.68 -16.47 -59.92
CA ALA A 5 16.55 -17.36 -59.59
C ALA A 5 15.94 -17.98 -60.86
N SER A 6 15.11 -19.03 -60.74
CA SER A 6 14.18 -19.45 -61.81
C SER A 6 13.00 -20.31 -61.34
N THR A 7 11.83 -19.68 -61.31
CA THR A 7 10.51 -20.13 -61.84
C THR A 7 10.10 -21.61 -61.87
N CYS A 8 9.09 -21.89 -61.04
CA CYS A 8 7.85 -22.64 -61.28
C CYS A 8 7.54 -23.18 -62.70
N LYS A 9 6.95 -24.39 -62.77
CA LYS A 9 5.93 -24.77 -63.78
C LYS A 9 5.00 -25.87 -63.27
N ILE A 10 3.69 -25.70 -63.50
CA ILE A 10 2.62 -26.69 -63.25
C ILE A 10 2.29 -27.37 -64.59
N LEU A 11 2.08 -28.68 -64.58
CA LEU A 11 1.29 -29.39 -65.60
C LEU A 11 0.56 -30.57 -64.93
N GLY A 12 -0.73 -30.72 -65.22
CA GLY A 12 -1.54 -31.87 -64.79
C GLY A 12 -1.93 -32.75 -65.97
N SER A 13 -2.22 -34.04 -65.72
CA SER A 13 -2.91 -34.96 -66.64
C SER A 13 -3.45 -36.21 -65.92
N VAL A 14 -4.70 -36.11 -65.46
CA VAL A 14 -5.84 -37.01 -65.70
C VAL A 14 -5.62 -38.53 -65.98
N LEU A 15 -6.39 -39.36 -65.24
CA LEU A 15 -6.88 -40.74 -65.48
C LEU A 15 -5.92 -41.95 -65.48
N ALA A 16 -6.15 -42.87 -64.53
CA ALA A 16 -6.80 -44.16 -64.80
C ALA A 16 -7.31 -44.84 -63.51
N PHE A 17 -8.54 -45.38 -63.51
CA PHE A 17 -9.08 -46.19 -62.41
C PHE A 17 -8.68 -47.66 -62.59
N GLY A 18 -8.17 -48.30 -61.54
CA GLY A 18 -7.96 -49.74 -61.45
C GLY A 18 -8.29 -50.25 -60.06
N LEU A 19 -9.46 -50.86 -59.87
CA LEU A 19 -9.82 -51.47 -58.59
C LEU A 19 -9.03 -52.77 -58.38
N VAL A 20 -8.28 -52.82 -57.29
CA VAL A 20 -7.93 -54.07 -56.60
C VAL A 20 -8.31 -53.89 -55.14
N GLY A 21 -9.29 -54.66 -54.67
CA GLY A 21 -9.77 -54.57 -53.29
C GLY A 21 -8.82 -55.23 -52.30
N ALA A 22 -8.30 -54.44 -51.36
CA ALA A 22 -7.73 -54.95 -50.11
C ALA A 22 -8.65 -54.50 -48.97
N GLY A 23 -9.14 -55.44 -48.17
CA GLY A 23 -10.05 -55.16 -47.07
C GLY A 23 -9.36 -54.42 -45.93
N ALA A 24 -9.53 -53.09 -45.88
CA ALA A 24 -9.12 -52.30 -44.73
C ALA A 24 -10.09 -52.56 -43.57
N LEU A 25 -9.58 -53.16 -42.49
CA LEU A 25 -10.25 -53.16 -41.19
C LEU A 25 -10.36 -51.70 -40.72
N GLY A 26 -11.55 -51.13 -40.86
CA GLY A 26 -11.86 -49.78 -40.40
C GLY A 26 -11.84 -49.69 -38.88
N VAL A 27 -10.64 -49.50 -38.31
CA VAL A 27 -10.51 -49.03 -36.93
C VAL A 27 -11.08 -47.63 -36.88
N SER A 28 -12.34 -47.54 -36.43
CA SER A 28 -12.99 -46.26 -36.18
C SER A 28 -12.24 -45.59 -35.03
N ALA A 29 -11.36 -44.64 -35.36
CA ALA A 29 -10.71 -43.82 -34.36
C ALA A 29 -11.81 -43.07 -33.60
N THR A 30 -12.03 -43.46 -32.34
CA THR A 30 -12.91 -42.72 -31.44
C THR A 30 -12.40 -41.28 -31.34
N PRO A 31 -13.27 -40.26 -31.50
CA PRO A 31 -12.84 -38.89 -31.33
C PRO A 31 -12.24 -38.74 -29.93
N ALA A 32 -11.02 -38.22 -29.84
CA ALA A 32 -10.37 -37.98 -28.57
C ALA A 32 -11.25 -37.02 -27.76
N ARG A 33 -11.87 -37.53 -26.70
CA ARG A 33 -12.55 -36.69 -25.70
C ARG A 33 -11.47 -35.75 -25.15
N ALA A 34 -11.65 -34.46 -25.36
CA ALA A 34 -10.92 -33.47 -24.58
C ALA A 34 -11.13 -33.81 -23.10
N ALA A 35 -10.03 -34.00 -22.36
CA ALA A 35 -10.11 -34.32 -20.94
C ALA A 35 -10.79 -33.14 -20.24
N THR A 36 -11.93 -33.40 -19.59
CA THR A 36 -12.60 -32.42 -18.74
C THR A 36 -11.72 -32.14 -17.53
N ALA A 37 -11.61 -30.88 -17.14
CA ALA A 37 -10.84 -30.47 -15.96
C ALA A 37 -11.24 -31.27 -14.72
N THR A 38 -10.25 -31.60 -13.88
CA THR A 38 -10.53 -32.11 -12.54
C THR A 38 -11.07 -30.96 -11.70
N VAL A 39 -12.40 -30.92 -11.55
CA VAL A 39 -13.07 -29.96 -10.67
C VAL A 39 -13.29 -30.61 -9.31
N LEU A 40 -12.87 -29.91 -8.27
CA LEU A 40 -13.11 -30.20 -6.86
C LEU A 40 -14.05 -29.12 -6.31
N TRP A 41 -14.91 -29.47 -5.37
CA TRP A 41 -15.84 -28.52 -4.75
C TRP A 41 -15.61 -28.41 -3.25
N ALA A 42 -15.53 -27.16 -2.77
CA ALA A 42 -15.36 -26.84 -1.36
C ALA A 42 -16.56 -26.02 -0.84
N ALA A 43 -16.93 -26.23 0.43
CA ALA A 43 -18.00 -25.50 1.11
C ALA A 43 -17.57 -25.13 2.55
N PRO A 44 -18.16 -24.08 3.18
CA PRO A 44 -17.79 -23.66 4.54
C PRO A 44 -17.99 -24.75 5.61
N ASP A 45 -18.97 -25.63 5.42
CA ASP A 45 -19.32 -26.79 6.24
C ASP A 45 -19.00 -28.14 5.54
N GLY A 46 -18.25 -28.07 4.44
CA GLY A 46 -17.88 -29.24 3.63
C GLY A 46 -16.97 -30.21 4.38
N HIS A 47 -17.20 -31.51 4.17
CA HIS A 47 -16.56 -32.59 4.93
C HIS A 47 -16.37 -33.86 4.09
N GLY A 48 -15.46 -34.72 4.53
CA GLY A 48 -15.04 -35.91 3.78
C GLY A 48 -14.12 -35.58 2.60
N ALA A 49 -13.59 -36.63 1.95
CA ALA A 49 -12.57 -36.52 0.89
C ALA A 49 -13.12 -36.51 -0.55
N ALA A 50 -14.45 -36.62 -0.73
CA ALA A 50 -15.03 -36.76 -2.06
C ALA A 50 -14.93 -35.47 -2.91
N CYS A 51 -14.95 -34.30 -2.26
CA CYS A 51 -14.83 -32.98 -2.90
C CYS A 51 -15.69 -32.83 -4.17
N THR A 52 -16.94 -33.30 -4.17
CA THR A 52 -17.85 -33.26 -5.34
C THR A 52 -18.92 -32.18 -5.17
N SER A 53 -19.55 -31.70 -6.25
CA SER A 53 -20.65 -30.73 -6.18
C SER A 53 -21.85 -31.15 -5.31
N ARG A 54 -22.04 -32.46 -5.08
CA ARG A 54 -23.08 -32.99 -4.18
C ARG A 54 -22.60 -33.18 -2.73
N ASN A 55 -21.31 -33.49 -2.57
CA ASN A 55 -20.64 -33.72 -1.29
C ASN A 55 -19.35 -32.88 -1.28
N PRO A 56 -19.44 -31.55 -1.10
CA PRO A 56 -18.28 -30.68 -1.10
C PRO A 56 -17.45 -30.87 0.17
N CYS A 57 -16.14 -30.68 0.06
CA CYS A 57 -15.19 -30.88 1.16
C CYS A 57 -14.74 -29.54 1.77
N SER A 58 -13.82 -29.58 2.74
CA SER A 58 -13.22 -28.36 3.31
C SER A 58 -12.14 -27.79 2.39
N LEU A 59 -11.78 -26.51 2.53
CA LEU A 59 -10.64 -25.92 1.79
C LEU A 59 -9.34 -26.70 1.97
N THR A 60 -9.03 -27.10 3.20
CA THR A 60 -7.83 -27.89 3.53
C THR A 60 -7.85 -29.25 2.82
N THR A 61 -9.03 -29.87 2.72
CA THR A 61 -9.19 -31.15 2.01
C THR A 61 -9.04 -30.97 0.51
N ALA A 62 -9.71 -29.98 -0.08
CA ALA A 62 -9.56 -29.68 -1.51
C ALA A 62 -8.10 -29.40 -1.88
N GLN A 63 -7.36 -28.69 -1.03
CA GLN A 63 -5.93 -28.42 -1.26
C GLN A 63 -5.08 -29.69 -1.19
N ALA A 64 -5.37 -30.59 -0.25
CA ALA A 64 -4.72 -31.89 -0.17
C ALA A 64 -5.01 -32.76 -1.41
N GLU A 65 -6.26 -32.75 -1.91
CA GLU A 65 -6.63 -33.44 -3.15
C GLU A 65 -5.95 -32.83 -4.38
N VAL A 66 -5.83 -31.50 -4.49
CA VAL A 66 -5.05 -30.83 -5.56
C VAL A 66 -3.60 -31.33 -5.57
N ARG A 67 -2.95 -31.39 -4.40
CA ARG A 67 -1.57 -31.87 -4.24
C ARG A 67 -1.41 -33.37 -4.55
N ALA A 68 -2.49 -34.14 -4.47
CA ALA A 68 -2.50 -35.57 -4.82
C ALA A 68 -2.66 -35.82 -6.34
N LEU A 69 -3.02 -34.80 -7.13
CA LEU A 69 -3.07 -34.92 -8.59
C LEU A 69 -1.65 -34.88 -9.16
N GLU A 70 -1.12 -36.03 -9.60
CA GLU A 70 0.27 -36.16 -10.04
C GLU A 70 0.68 -35.12 -11.11
N PRO A 71 1.64 -34.22 -10.80
CA PRO A 71 2.13 -33.20 -11.74
C PRO A 71 2.87 -33.84 -12.91
N GLY A 72 2.15 -34.09 -14.00
CA GLY A 72 2.67 -34.74 -15.20
C GLY A 72 1.69 -35.72 -15.85
N LEU A 73 0.84 -36.38 -15.08
CA LEU A 73 -0.15 -37.34 -15.61
C LEU A 73 -1.51 -36.71 -15.95
N ASN A 74 -1.92 -35.65 -15.24
CA ASN A 74 -3.16 -34.95 -15.55
C ASN A 74 -2.93 -33.96 -16.72
N PRO A 75 -3.63 -34.05 -17.87
CA PRO A 75 -3.44 -33.13 -18.99
C PRO A 75 -4.22 -31.81 -18.85
N VAL A 76 -4.88 -31.55 -17.71
CA VAL A 76 -5.75 -30.39 -17.51
C VAL A 76 -5.41 -29.65 -16.21
N SER A 77 -5.75 -28.37 -16.15
CA SER A 77 -5.76 -27.57 -14.91
C SER A 77 -6.67 -28.17 -13.84
N PRO A 78 -6.17 -28.41 -12.61
CA PRO A 78 -7.03 -28.58 -11.45
C PRO A 78 -7.83 -27.30 -11.19
N ARG A 79 -9.13 -27.45 -10.94
CA ARG A 79 -10.03 -26.36 -10.54
C ARG A 79 -10.66 -26.68 -9.20
N VAL A 80 -10.76 -25.70 -8.31
CA VAL A 80 -11.49 -25.81 -7.06
C VAL A 80 -12.57 -24.74 -7.01
N GLU A 81 -13.82 -25.18 -7.12
CA GLU A 81 -15.02 -24.34 -7.08
C GLU A 81 -15.52 -24.19 -5.63
N LEU A 82 -15.54 -22.95 -5.14
CA LEU A 82 -15.99 -22.60 -3.80
C LEU A 82 -17.47 -22.20 -3.80
N LEU A 83 -18.28 -22.93 -3.02
CA LEU A 83 -19.67 -22.59 -2.77
C LEU A 83 -19.77 -21.30 -1.92
N GLY A 84 -20.92 -20.63 -1.97
CA GLY A 84 -21.14 -19.38 -1.25
C GLY A 84 -21.18 -19.54 0.27
N GLY A 85 -20.67 -18.55 0.99
CA GLY A 85 -20.66 -18.51 2.47
C GLY A 85 -19.29 -18.19 3.05
N THR A 86 -19.20 -18.17 4.39
CA THR A 86 -18.00 -17.69 5.11
C THR A 86 -17.12 -18.85 5.58
N TYR A 87 -15.98 -19.03 4.91
CA TYR A 87 -14.91 -19.95 5.27
C TYR A 87 -14.08 -19.31 6.39
N ARG A 88 -14.42 -19.61 7.65
CA ARG A 88 -13.69 -19.10 8.81
C ARG A 88 -12.42 -19.92 9.03
N LEU A 89 -11.28 -19.28 8.79
CA LEU A 89 -9.95 -19.86 8.92
C LEU A 89 -9.55 -19.96 10.40
N SER A 90 -9.07 -21.13 10.82
CA SER A 90 -8.45 -21.33 12.13
C SER A 90 -6.93 -21.04 12.14
N LYS A 91 -6.34 -20.90 10.96
CA LYS A 91 -4.93 -20.57 10.69
C LYS A 91 -4.82 -20.04 9.26
N THR A 92 -3.74 -19.30 8.95
CA THR A 92 -3.43 -18.85 7.60
C THR A 92 -3.49 -19.98 6.58
N TRP A 93 -4.16 -19.72 5.46
CA TRP A 93 -4.21 -20.63 4.31
C TRP A 93 -2.93 -20.45 3.50
N LYS A 94 -2.03 -21.44 3.58
CA LYS A 94 -0.69 -21.36 2.98
C LYS A 94 -0.63 -22.11 1.66
N PHE A 95 0.09 -21.55 0.70
CA PHE A 95 0.45 -22.17 -0.56
C PHE A 95 1.97 -22.21 -0.70
N GLY A 96 2.51 -23.39 -1.06
CA GLY A 96 3.93 -23.62 -1.31
C GLY A 96 4.17 -24.14 -2.72
N THR A 97 5.44 -24.36 -3.10
CA THR A 97 5.81 -24.88 -4.43
C THR A 97 4.99 -26.13 -4.83
N GLU A 98 4.59 -26.97 -3.86
CA GLU A 98 3.77 -28.16 -4.07
C GLU A 98 2.31 -27.89 -4.52
N ASP A 99 1.82 -26.65 -4.41
CA ASP A 99 0.51 -26.22 -4.91
C ASP A 99 0.56 -25.62 -6.34
N SER A 100 1.76 -25.55 -6.94
CA SER A 100 1.97 -24.91 -8.23
C SER A 100 1.28 -25.66 -9.37
N GLY A 101 0.77 -24.91 -10.35
CA GLY A 101 0.34 -25.47 -11.62
C GLY A 101 1.51 -25.78 -12.55
N ARG A 102 1.23 -25.77 -13.86
CA ARG A 102 2.25 -25.83 -14.91
C ARG A 102 1.99 -24.70 -15.92
N PRO A 103 2.97 -24.33 -16.76
CA PRO A 103 2.75 -23.37 -17.83
C PRO A 103 1.54 -23.75 -18.70
N ALA A 104 0.68 -22.77 -18.97
CA ALA A 104 -0.64 -22.91 -19.64
C ALA A 104 -1.68 -23.83 -18.93
N HIS A 105 -1.37 -24.38 -17.76
CA HIS A 105 -2.25 -25.21 -16.95
C HIS A 105 -2.18 -24.82 -15.46
N PRO A 106 -2.65 -23.62 -15.08
CA PRO A 106 -2.61 -23.16 -13.70
C PRO A 106 -3.56 -23.97 -12.80
N VAL A 107 -3.27 -23.99 -11.50
CA VAL A 107 -4.24 -24.41 -10.47
C VAL A 107 -5.18 -23.24 -10.18
N VAL A 108 -6.48 -23.45 -10.36
CA VAL A 108 -7.49 -22.38 -10.22
C VAL A 108 -8.33 -22.60 -8.95
N TRP A 109 -8.40 -21.58 -8.11
CA TRP A 109 -9.29 -21.48 -6.96
C TRP A 109 -10.33 -20.39 -7.25
N GLU A 110 -11.58 -20.79 -7.50
CA GLU A 110 -12.61 -19.88 -8.00
C GLU A 110 -13.94 -20.00 -7.26
N ALA A 111 -14.72 -18.92 -7.23
CA ALA A 111 -16.12 -18.99 -6.81
C ALA A 111 -16.96 -19.78 -7.83
N VAL A 112 -17.89 -20.61 -7.37
CA VAL A 112 -18.99 -21.09 -8.20
C VAL A 112 -19.71 -19.88 -8.83
N PRO A 113 -20.10 -19.89 -10.11
CA PRO A 113 -20.75 -18.74 -10.75
C PRO A 113 -21.93 -18.18 -9.97
N GLY A 114 -21.86 -16.90 -9.59
CA GLY A 114 -22.87 -16.20 -8.79
C GLY A 114 -22.79 -16.43 -7.26
N ALA A 115 -21.92 -17.31 -6.79
CA ALA A 115 -21.61 -17.46 -5.37
C ALA A 115 -20.74 -16.31 -4.85
N ARG A 116 -20.71 -16.16 -3.52
CA ARG A 116 -19.84 -15.21 -2.80
C ARG A 116 -19.13 -15.93 -1.65
N PRO A 117 -18.02 -16.64 -1.93
CA PRO A 117 -17.19 -17.23 -0.90
C PRO A 117 -16.38 -16.14 -0.18
N VAL A 118 -16.51 -16.07 1.14
CA VAL A 118 -15.75 -15.14 1.99
C VAL A 118 -14.71 -15.93 2.78
N ILE A 119 -13.43 -15.74 2.46
CA ILE A 119 -12.29 -16.23 3.22
C ILE A 119 -12.10 -15.28 4.41
N SER A 120 -12.39 -15.76 5.62
CA SER A 120 -12.48 -14.94 6.83
C SER A 120 -11.46 -15.33 7.89
N GLY A 121 -10.77 -14.34 8.43
CA GLY A 121 -9.87 -14.49 9.59
C GLY A 121 -10.56 -14.29 10.94
N ALA A 122 -11.89 -14.14 10.98
CA ALA A 122 -12.65 -13.76 12.16
C ALA A 122 -13.45 -14.89 12.80
N SER A 123 -13.67 -14.72 14.10
CA SER A 123 -14.68 -15.43 14.88
C SER A 123 -15.92 -14.55 15.08
N ARG A 124 -17.10 -15.09 14.80
CA ARG A 124 -18.38 -14.40 15.04
C ARG A 124 -18.66 -14.33 16.55
N VAL A 125 -18.86 -13.13 17.09
CA VAL A 125 -19.12 -12.91 18.51
C VAL A 125 -20.62 -12.99 18.80
N THR A 126 -20.99 -13.88 19.73
CA THR A 126 -22.38 -14.15 20.11
C THR A 126 -22.52 -14.13 21.65
N ALA A 127 -23.68 -14.56 22.18
CA ALA A 127 -23.96 -14.65 23.62
C ALA A 127 -23.83 -13.32 24.42
N TRP A 128 -24.04 -12.19 23.74
CA TRP A 128 -24.05 -10.85 24.32
C TRP A 128 -25.02 -10.68 25.49
N ARG A 129 -24.57 -9.99 26.55
CA ARG A 129 -25.37 -9.63 27.72
C ARG A 129 -25.22 -8.14 28.03
N GLU A 130 -26.31 -7.48 28.40
CA GLU A 130 -26.26 -6.08 28.82
C GLU A 130 -25.63 -5.94 30.21
N VAL A 131 -24.72 -4.98 30.35
CA VAL A 131 -24.03 -4.68 31.61
C VAL A 131 -24.89 -3.71 32.42
N GLY A 132 -25.55 -4.19 33.48
CA GLY A 132 -26.20 -3.35 34.49
C GLY A 132 -27.28 -2.39 33.99
N SER A 133 -27.93 -2.68 32.85
CA SER A 133 -28.89 -1.77 32.17
C SER A 133 -28.29 -0.43 31.70
N THR A 134 -26.99 -0.42 31.37
CA THR A 134 -26.26 0.80 30.95
C THR A 134 -26.33 1.08 29.44
N GLY A 135 -26.92 0.19 28.64
CA GLY A 135 -26.80 0.19 27.18
C GLY A 135 -25.47 -0.34 26.66
N VAL A 136 -24.48 -0.63 27.53
CA VAL A 136 -23.25 -1.35 27.16
C VAL A 136 -23.51 -2.84 27.18
N TRP A 137 -23.06 -3.55 26.16
CA TRP A 137 -23.16 -5.00 26.06
C TRP A 137 -21.78 -5.63 26.15
N ALA A 138 -21.71 -6.85 26.69
CA ALA A 138 -20.48 -7.62 26.85
C ALA A 138 -20.66 -9.06 26.35
N ALA A 139 -19.61 -9.62 25.76
CA ALA A 139 -19.51 -11.02 25.38
C ALA A 139 -18.09 -11.54 25.69
N HIS A 140 -18.00 -12.78 26.16
CA HIS A 140 -16.71 -13.46 26.34
C HIS A 140 -16.19 -13.92 24.97
N VAL A 141 -14.92 -13.70 24.69
CA VAL A 141 -14.23 -14.11 23.46
C VAL A 141 -13.15 -15.15 23.78
N PRO A 142 -12.68 -15.99 22.86
CA PRO A 142 -11.66 -16.99 23.20
C PRO A 142 -10.31 -16.32 23.51
N HIS A 143 -9.55 -16.85 24.48
CA HIS A 143 -8.26 -16.27 24.88
C HIS A 143 -7.33 -15.96 23.70
N GLY A 144 -6.53 -14.90 23.83
CA GLY A 144 -5.67 -14.39 22.75
C GLY A 144 -6.47 -13.74 21.61
N SER A 145 -7.56 -13.05 21.93
CA SER A 145 -8.39 -12.30 20.97
C SER A 145 -7.86 -10.92 20.57
N ALA A 146 -6.57 -10.64 20.81
CA ALA A 146 -5.95 -9.37 20.49
C ALA A 146 -6.21 -9.00 19.01
N THR A 147 -6.84 -7.85 18.80
CA THR A 147 -7.19 -7.27 17.51
C THR A 147 -7.21 -5.75 17.65
N ARG A 148 -6.99 -5.04 16.54
CA ARG A 148 -7.19 -3.58 16.45
C ARG A 148 -8.52 -3.20 15.81
N GLN A 149 -9.22 -4.16 15.20
CA GLN A 149 -10.47 -3.95 14.46
C GLN A 149 -11.63 -4.79 15.00
N LEU A 150 -12.86 -4.27 14.83
CA LEU A 150 -14.11 -5.00 15.04
C LEU A 150 -15.11 -4.58 13.96
N TYR A 151 -15.76 -5.56 13.32
CA TYR A 151 -16.74 -5.29 12.27
C TYR A 151 -18.15 -5.60 12.76
N VAL A 152 -19.06 -4.63 12.61
CA VAL A 152 -20.48 -4.71 13.00
C VAL A 152 -21.36 -4.42 11.79
N ASP A 153 -22.19 -5.38 11.41
CA ASP A 153 -23.02 -5.38 10.20
C ASP A 153 -22.20 -5.10 8.92
N GLY A 154 -21.00 -5.68 8.83
CA GLY A 154 -20.09 -5.54 7.69
C GLY A 154 -19.40 -4.17 7.57
N ARG A 155 -19.37 -3.38 8.65
CA ARG A 155 -18.64 -2.10 8.74
C ARG A 155 -17.78 -2.02 9.97
N GLU A 156 -16.65 -1.35 9.87
CA GLU A 156 -15.77 -1.07 11.00
C GLU A 156 -16.50 -0.30 12.12
N ALA A 157 -16.26 -0.73 13.36
CA ALA A 157 -16.62 -0.01 14.57
C ALA A 157 -15.33 0.55 15.18
N PRO A 158 -15.25 1.86 15.49
CA PRO A 158 -14.06 2.41 16.14
C PRO A 158 -13.89 1.84 17.55
N VAL A 159 -12.64 1.61 17.96
CA VAL A 159 -12.31 1.29 19.36
C VAL A 159 -12.69 2.47 20.27
N ALA A 160 -12.90 2.21 21.55
CA ALA A 160 -13.22 3.20 22.58
C ALA A 160 -12.15 4.29 22.62
N GLN A 161 -12.54 5.49 22.19
CA GLN A 161 -11.64 6.61 21.97
C GLN A 161 -12.33 7.97 22.15
N ALA A 162 -11.56 8.98 22.57
CA ALA A 162 -11.99 10.36 22.72
C ALA A 162 -10.84 11.34 22.45
N THR A 163 -11.16 12.56 22.04
CA THR A 163 -10.18 13.64 21.99
C THR A 163 -9.89 14.17 23.40
N PRO A 164 -8.69 14.72 23.70
CA PRO A 164 -8.40 15.33 25.00
C PRO A 164 -9.44 16.39 25.42
N ALA A 165 -9.92 17.19 24.47
CA ALA A 165 -10.96 18.20 24.70
C ALA A 165 -12.30 17.61 25.16
N ALA A 166 -12.69 16.44 24.62
CA ALA A 166 -13.89 15.72 25.05
C ALA A 166 -13.76 15.09 26.45
N LEU A 167 -12.53 14.91 26.94
CA LEU A 167 -12.21 14.49 28.31
C LEU A 167 -11.98 15.68 29.26
N HIS A 168 -12.18 16.91 28.78
CA HIS A 168 -11.94 18.16 29.50
C HIS A 168 -10.49 18.35 29.99
N PHE A 169 -9.53 17.74 29.28
CA PHE A 169 -8.11 17.97 29.53
C PHE A 169 -7.73 19.38 29.06
N THR A 170 -6.91 20.08 29.85
CA THR A 170 -6.44 21.43 29.50
C THR A 170 -5.35 21.41 28.43
N GLY A 171 -4.66 20.27 28.28
CA GLY A 171 -3.56 20.12 27.33
C GLY A 171 -2.26 20.81 27.77
N ASN A 172 -2.17 21.31 29.00
CA ASN A 172 -0.96 21.95 29.55
C ASN A 172 0.10 20.90 29.95
N TRP A 173 0.41 19.96 29.07
CA TRP A 173 1.32 18.85 29.31
C TRP A 173 2.76 19.29 28.97
N ALA A 174 3.69 19.11 29.89
CA ALA A 174 5.10 19.42 29.63
C ALA A 174 5.78 18.21 28.98
N GLY A 175 6.05 18.32 27.68
CA GLY A 175 6.75 17.31 26.88
C GLY A 175 8.20 17.07 27.30
N SER A 176 8.72 15.88 27.01
CA SER A 176 10.11 15.49 27.26
C SER A 176 10.52 14.25 26.45
N ALA A 177 11.81 13.90 26.48
CA ALA A 177 12.37 12.75 25.76
C ALA A 177 11.79 11.36 26.13
N THR A 178 10.95 11.24 27.16
CA THR A 178 10.29 9.97 27.53
C THR A 178 8.76 10.07 27.70
N GLY A 179 8.14 11.16 27.26
CA GLY A 179 6.71 11.42 27.41
C GLY A 179 6.41 12.73 28.14
N TYR A 180 5.30 12.77 28.86
CA TYR A 180 4.69 14.00 29.37
C TYR A 180 4.73 14.11 30.90
N ASP A 181 4.78 15.34 31.41
CA ASP A 181 4.40 15.68 32.78
C ASP A 181 3.03 16.37 32.78
N LEU A 182 2.09 15.78 33.52
CA LEU A 182 0.68 16.19 33.61
C LEU A 182 0.39 17.14 34.78
N SER A 183 1.42 17.65 35.49
CA SER A 183 1.26 18.44 36.72
C SER A 183 0.37 19.69 36.56
N ASN A 184 0.27 20.25 35.35
CA ASN A 184 -0.55 21.44 35.06
C ASN A 184 -1.91 21.10 34.41
N ASP A 185 -2.28 19.82 34.34
CA ASP A 185 -3.57 19.32 33.84
C ASP A 185 -4.16 18.30 34.82
N ALA A 186 -4.80 18.82 35.87
CA ALA A 186 -5.39 18.00 36.93
C ALA A 186 -6.46 17.02 36.44
N ALA A 187 -7.13 17.31 35.32
CA ALA A 187 -8.14 16.42 34.73
C ALA A 187 -7.47 15.22 34.05
N ALA A 188 -6.45 15.45 33.22
CA ALA A 188 -5.64 14.38 32.64
C ALA A 188 -4.96 13.55 33.74
N LEU A 189 -4.29 14.21 34.69
CA LEU A 189 -3.62 13.58 35.82
C LEU A 189 -4.54 12.62 36.58
N ALA A 190 -5.75 13.06 36.94
CA ALA A 190 -6.73 12.24 37.65
C ALA A 190 -7.26 11.07 36.81
N TRP A 191 -7.44 11.27 35.49
CA TRP A 191 -7.92 10.23 34.59
C TRP A 191 -6.90 9.10 34.42
N PHE A 192 -5.63 9.44 34.10
CA PHE A 192 -4.56 8.43 33.97
C PHE A 192 -4.26 7.73 35.29
N ALA A 193 -4.28 8.45 36.42
CA ALA A 193 -4.04 7.87 37.75
C ALA A 193 -5.15 6.90 38.21
N HIS A 194 -6.32 6.92 37.57
CA HIS A 194 -7.40 5.96 37.84
C HIS A 194 -7.22 4.63 37.09
N LEU A 195 -6.35 4.56 36.08
CA LEU A 195 -6.08 3.35 35.32
C LEU A 195 -5.07 2.45 36.07
N THR A 196 -5.35 1.16 36.13
CA THR A 196 -4.36 0.17 36.56
C THR A 196 -3.22 0.08 35.52
N PRO A 197 -2.01 -0.39 35.88
CA PRO A 197 -0.91 -0.54 34.92
C PRO A 197 -1.28 -1.39 33.68
N ALA A 198 -2.12 -2.42 33.85
CA ALA A 198 -2.58 -3.27 32.74
C ALA A 198 -3.61 -2.59 31.82
N GLN A 199 -4.41 -1.64 32.34
CA GLN A 199 -5.29 -0.81 31.52
C GLN A 199 -4.51 0.31 30.84
N LEU A 200 -3.53 0.89 31.52
CA LEU A 200 -2.69 1.95 30.98
C LEU A 200 -1.86 1.47 29.78
N ALA A 201 -1.32 0.25 29.86
CA ALA A 201 -0.62 -0.41 28.75
C ALA A 201 -1.51 -0.79 27.54
N GLN A 202 -2.82 -0.53 27.59
CA GLN A 202 -3.72 -0.62 26.44
C GLN A 202 -4.02 0.76 25.83
N VAL A 203 -3.61 1.85 26.48
CA VAL A 203 -3.85 3.21 26.00
C VAL A 203 -2.88 3.56 24.89
N GLU A 204 -3.43 4.03 23.77
CA GLU A 204 -2.68 4.52 22.62
C GLU A 204 -3.05 5.97 22.30
N PHE A 205 -2.05 6.74 21.89
CA PHE A 205 -2.13 8.13 21.48
C PHE A 205 -1.89 8.24 19.96
N ASP A 206 -2.76 8.99 19.28
CA ASP A 206 -2.77 9.17 17.83
C ASP A 206 -2.30 10.59 17.45
N TYR A 207 -1.33 10.69 16.53
CA TYR A 207 -0.63 11.93 16.15
C TYR A 207 -0.64 12.19 14.63
N PRO A 208 -1.83 12.45 14.03
CA PRO A 208 -1.91 12.88 12.64
C PRO A 208 -1.13 14.17 12.42
N ALA A 209 -0.37 14.21 11.33
CA ALA A 209 0.55 15.29 10.96
C ALA A 209 1.63 15.63 12.03
N GLY A 210 1.86 14.75 13.01
CA GLY A 210 2.73 15.03 14.16
C GLY A 210 4.21 15.15 13.81
N ASN A 211 4.73 14.25 12.98
CA ASN A 211 6.13 14.20 12.54
C ASN A 211 6.26 14.37 11.00
N GLY A 212 5.45 15.28 10.44
CA GLY A 212 5.37 15.58 9.00
C GLY A 212 3.91 15.60 8.54
N ALA A 213 3.54 16.49 7.63
CA ALA A 213 2.13 16.72 7.24
C ALA A 213 1.46 15.50 6.55
N TRP A 214 2.29 14.57 6.08
CA TRP A 214 1.97 13.30 5.44
C TRP A 214 1.90 12.10 6.40
N THR A 215 2.12 12.31 7.71
CA THR A 215 2.29 11.22 8.71
C THR A 215 1.07 11.00 9.61
N ASP A 216 0.93 9.78 10.15
CA ASP A 216 -0.14 9.39 11.06
C ASP A 216 0.32 8.42 12.18
N SER A 217 1.33 8.87 12.94
CA SER A 217 1.99 8.08 13.99
C SER A 217 1.11 7.75 15.20
N LYS A 218 1.28 6.55 15.78
CA LYS A 218 0.57 6.07 16.96
C LYS A 218 1.52 5.42 17.96
N CYS A 219 1.51 5.89 19.22
CA CYS A 219 2.33 5.33 20.30
C CYS A 219 1.52 4.98 21.55
N GLY A 220 1.86 3.84 22.17
CA GLY A 220 1.29 3.40 23.44
C GLY A 220 1.84 4.12 24.67
N VAL A 221 1.19 3.90 25.82
CA VAL A 221 1.60 4.42 27.12
C VAL A 221 2.18 3.32 28.01
N ALA A 222 3.50 3.35 28.21
CA ALA A 222 4.21 2.33 29.00
C ALA A 222 3.80 2.30 30.48
N ARG A 223 3.76 3.47 31.14
CA ARG A 223 3.46 3.60 32.58
C ARG A 223 3.23 5.04 33.05
N MET A 224 2.71 5.18 34.26
CA MET A 224 2.63 6.46 34.98
C MET A 224 3.49 6.43 36.25
N SER A 225 4.05 7.57 36.66
CA SER A 225 4.89 7.71 37.85
C SER A 225 4.77 9.12 38.44
N GLY A 226 4.00 9.24 39.53
CA GLY A 226 3.57 10.55 40.01
C GLY A 226 2.73 11.25 38.94
N SER A 227 3.12 12.46 38.55
CA SER A 227 2.52 13.21 37.44
C SER A 227 3.07 12.87 36.04
N ARG A 228 4.13 12.05 35.96
CA ARG A 228 4.79 11.74 34.69
C ARG A 228 4.15 10.56 33.99
N LEU A 229 3.67 10.79 32.77
CA LEU A 229 3.25 9.76 31.83
C LEU A 229 4.45 9.38 30.95
N VAL A 230 4.83 8.10 30.98
CA VAL A 230 5.95 7.56 30.19
C VAL A 230 5.38 6.85 28.98
N MET A 231 5.77 7.32 27.79
CA MET A 231 5.36 6.75 26.51
C MET A 231 6.16 5.50 26.17
N ASP A 232 5.61 4.62 25.34
CA ASP A 232 6.29 3.43 24.86
C ASP A 232 7.52 3.73 24.00
N GLN A 233 8.49 2.83 24.08
CA GLN A 233 9.78 2.93 23.42
C GLN A 233 10.07 1.63 22.66
N PRO A 234 10.60 1.69 21.41
CA PRO A 234 11.18 2.89 20.77
C PRO A 234 10.19 3.88 20.13
N CYS A 235 8.88 3.63 20.15
CA CYS A 235 7.89 4.45 19.40
C CYS A 235 8.07 5.97 19.62
N TRP A 236 8.08 6.42 20.88
CA TRP A 236 8.18 7.85 21.20
C TRP A 236 9.49 8.47 20.69
N THR A 237 10.64 7.85 20.98
CA THR A 237 11.93 8.33 20.45
C THR A 237 11.96 8.30 18.92
N ASN A 238 11.35 7.29 18.29
CA ASN A 238 11.31 7.17 16.83
C ASN A 238 10.53 8.29 16.12
N ILE A 239 9.62 8.99 16.83
CA ILE A 239 8.88 10.14 16.29
C ILE A 239 9.35 11.50 16.85
N THR A 240 9.94 11.59 18.06
CA THR A 240 10.36 12.87 18.65
C THR A 240 11.87 13.16 18.62
N ASP A 241 12.70 12.17 18.34
CA ASP A 241 14.17 12.28 18.27
C ASP A 241 14.67 11.72 16.93
N ILE A 242 14.11 12.27 15.86
CA ILE A 242 14.46 11.98 14.46
C ILE A 242 15.71 12.79 14.15
N ALA A 243 16.85 12.10 14.06
CA ALA A 243 18.18 12.70 13.88
C ALA A 243 18.24 13.56 12.59
N PRO A 244 18.59 14.85 12.65
CA PRO A 244 18.56 15.72 11.47
C PRO A 244 19.61 15.28 10.44
N PHE A 245 19.22 15.28 9.17
CA PHE A 245 20.11 15.06 8.04
C PHE A 245 20.26 16.35 7.22
N SER A 246 21.46 16.63 6.74
CA SER A 246 21.83 17.92 6.13
C SER A 246 22.60 17.80 4.81
N GLN A 247 22.79 16.58 4.32
CA GLN A 247 23.34 16.27 3.00
C GLN A 247 22.19 15.73 2.16
N GLY A 248 21.94 16.25 0.96
CA GLY A 248 20.74 15.91 0.19
C GLY A 248 19.49 16.66 0.66
N THR A 249 18.34 16.00 0.52
CA THR A 249 16.99 16.59 0.40
C THR A 249 16.07 16.19 1.55
N GLY A 250 14.77 16.54 1.47
CA GLY A 250 13.70 16.24 2.46
C GLY A 250 14.11 15.88 3.90
N GLY A 251 14.08 16.84 4.83
CA GLY A 251 14.28 16.49 6.24
C GLY A 251 13.03 15.83 6.83
N LEU A 252 13.11 14.59 7.33
CA LEU A 252 12.05 14.04 8.18
C LEU A 252 11.97 14.84 9.49
N PRO A 253 10.86 15.51 9.81
CA PRO A 253 10.79 16.39 10.96
C PRO A 253 10.44 15.60 12.23
N SER A 254 11.20 15.81 13.31
CA SER A 254 10.81 15.34 14.65
C SER A 254 9.48 15.97 15.07
N MET A 255 8.56 15.16 15.59
CA MET A 255 7.40 15.66 16.32
C MET A 255 7.86 16.47 17.55
N PRO A 256 7.41 17.72 17.74
CA PRO A 256 7.68 18.46 18.96
C PRO A 256 7.19 17.67 20.18
N THR A 257 8.01 17.51 21.22
CA THR A 257 7.58 16.76 22.42
C THR A 257 6.39 17.40 23.15
N SER A 258 6.08 18.67 22.87
CA SER A 258 4.88 19.38 23.31
C SER A 258 3.62 19.12 22.47
N GLN A 259 3.73 18.38 21.36
CA GLN A 259 2.59 17.97 20.55
C GLN A 259 1.66 17.11 21.40
N LEU A 260 0.37 17.44 21.41
CA LEU A 260 -0.65 16.63 22.08
C LEU A 260 -1.20 15.58 21.10
N PRO A 261 -1.67 14.42 21.60
CA PRO A 261 -2.44 13.50 20.78
C PRO A 261 -3.76 14.15 20.34
N ASP A 262 -4.15 13.93 19.09
CA ASP A 262 -5.48 14.31 18.61
C ASP A 262 -6.55 13.44 19.27
N THR A 263 -6.27 12.14 19.37
CA THR A 263 -7.17 11.12 19.91
C THR A 263 -6.44 10.21 20.89
N ILE A 264 -7.09 9.93 22.02
CA ILE A 264 -6.69 8.94 23.01
C ILE A 264 -7.65 7.76 22.91
N ARG A 265 -7.13 6.54 22.85
CA ARG A 265 -7.93 5.31 22.70
C ARG A 265 -7.47 4.18 23.62
N GLY A 266 -8.25 3.10 23.66
CA GLY A 266 -7.85 1.85 24.32
C GLY A 266 -8.17 1.77 25.82
N ALA A 267 -9.21 2.47 26.28
CA ALA A 267 -9.70 2.35 27.66
C ALA A 267 -11.23 2.24 27.73
N ARG A 268 -11.73 1.33 28.58
CA ARG A 268 -13.18 1.09 28.77
C ARG A 268 -13.97 2.34 29.18
N SER A 269 -13.34 3.26 29.90
CA SER A 269 -13.94 4.54 30.33
C SER A 269 -14.24 5.49 29.17
N LEU A 270 -13.66 5.25 27.98
CA LEU A 270 -13.89 6.03 26.75
C LEU A 270 -15.05 5.49 25.91
N LEU A 271 -15.70 4.40 26.33
CA LEU A 271 -16.67 3.67 25.50
C LEU A 271 -17.96 4.48 25.30
N THR A 272 -18.20 4.92 24.06
CA THR A 272 -19.43 5.63 23.64
C THR A 272 -20.22 4.87 22.56
N ARG A 273 -21.35 5.42 22.11
CA ARG A 273 -22.25 4.74 21.14
C ARG A 273 -21.55 4.47 19.81
N GLY A 274 -21.61 3.23 19.38
CA GLY A 274 -20.98 2.71 18.17
C GLY A 274 -19.54 2.26 18.34
N GLN A 275 -18.94 2.42 19.53
CA GLN A 275 -17.58 1.96 19.84
C GLN A 275 -17.56 0.62 20.57
N TRP A 276 -16.39 -0.03 20.55
CA TRP A 276 -16.08 -1.27 21.28
C TRP A 276 -14.82 -1.14 22.15
N PHE A 277 -14.63 -2.07 23.08
CA PHE A 277 -13.40 -2.22 23.86
C PHE A 277 -13.17 -3.69 24.19
N LEU A 278 -11.97 -4.22 23.93
CA LEU A 278 -11.60 -5.57 24.34
C LEU A 278 -10.75 -5.53 25.62
N ASP A 279 -11.29 -6.07 26.70
CA ASP A 279 -10.54 -6.29 27.93
C ASP A 279 -9.75 -7.60 27.83
N ASN A 280 -8.47 -7.50 27.43
CA ASN A 280 -7.57 -8.66 27.33
C ASN A 280 -7.29 -9.34 28.68
N ALA A 281 -7.56 -8.70 29.83
CA ALA A 281 -7.35 -9.31 31.15
C ALA A 281 -8.53 -10.20 31.57
N THR A 282 -9.70 -9.99 30.97
CA THR A 282 -10.93 -10.75 31.28
C THR A 282 -11.53 -11.45 30.05
N ASP A 283 -10.79 -11.49 28.94
CA ASP A 283 -11.21 -12.01 27.62
C ASP A 283 -12.64 -11.56 27.24
N THR A 284 -12.97 -10.30 27.53
CA THR A 284 -14.34 -9.76 27.40
C THR A 284 -14.37 -8.60 26.41
N LEU A 285 -15.13 -8.78 25.32
CA LEU A 285 -15.44 -7.73 24.36
C LEU A 285 -16.67 -6.95 24.83
N TYR A 286 -16.53 -5.64 24.94
CA TYR A 286 -17.59 -4.68 25.20
C TYR A 286 -17.97 -3.93 23.93
N TYR A 287 -19.27 -3.66 23.73
CA TYR A 287 -19.78 -2.84 22.63
C TYR A 287 -21.00 -2.03 23.08
N THR A 288 -21.11 -0.79 22.61
CA THR A 288 -22.30 0.05 22.80
C THR A 288 -22.99 0.25 21.46
N PRO A 289 -24.23 -0.24 21.25
CA PRO A 289 -24.92 -0.10 19.97
C PRO A 289 -25.11 1.36 19.52
N LYS A 290 -25.10 1.58 18.20
CA LYS A 290 -25.59 2.83 17.59
C LYS A 290 -27.11 2.95 17.79
N SER A 291 -27.65 4.16 17.65
CA SER A 291 -29.10 4.37 17.74
C SER A 291 -29.84 3.49 16.73
N GLY A 292 -30.88 2.78 17.17
CA GLY A 292 -31.67 1.86 16.34
C GLY A 292 -31.10 0.44 16.18
N GLN A 293 -29.81 0.21 16.48
CA GLN A 293 -29.24 -1.14 16.48
C GLN A 293 -29.79 -1.98 17.65
N ARG A 294 -29.96 -3.28 17.42
CA ARG A 294 -30.43 -4.26 18.43
C ARG A 294 -29.41 -5.40 18.52
N MET A 295 -28.71 -5.55 19.65
CA MET A 295 -27.61 -6.54 19.77
C MET A 295 -27.96 -7.96 19.33
N ALA A 296 -29.17 -8.43 19.65
CA ALA A 296 -29.64 -9.76 19.25
C ALA A 296 -29.80 -9.97 17.73
N ARG A 297 -29.53 -8.95 16.90
CA ARG A 297 -29.61 -8.99 15.43
C ARG A 297 -28.32 -8.56 14.72
N LEU A 298 -27.34 -8.04 15.44
CA LEU A 298 -26.12 -7.52 14.81
C LEU A 298 -25.23 -8.69 14.38
N ASP A 299 -24.60 -8.54 13.22
CA ASP A 299 -23.50 -9.39 12.84
C ASP A 299 -22.20 -8.80 13.38
N VAL A 300 -21.55 -9.48 14.33
CA VAL A 300 -20.29 -8.98 14.92
C VAL A 300 -19.17 -9.97 14.62
N GLU A 301 -18.25 -9.56 13.76
CA GLU A 301 -17.07 -10.32 13.37
C GLU A 301 -15.83 -9.73 14.05
N LEU A 302 -15.14 -10.56 14.83
CA LEU A 302 -13.92 -10.23 15.55
C LEU A 302 -12.74 -10.90 14.84
N PRO A 303 -11.88 -10.17 14.13
CA PRO A 303 -10.67 -10.69 13.52
C PRO A 303 -9.78 -11.41 14.53
N ARG A 304 -9.22 -12.56 14.13
CA ARG A 304 -8.33 -13.42 14.94
C ARG A 304 -7.03 -13.78 14.24
N LEU A 305 -6.98 -13.67 12.90
CA LEU A 305 -5.78 -13.88 12.10
C LEU A 305 -5.28 -12.56 11.52
N GLU A 306 -3.97 -12.42 11.42
CA GLU A 306 -3.34 -11.34 10.64
C GLU A 306 -3.19 -11.73 9.16
N LYS A 307 -2.83 -12.98 8.86
CA LYS A 307 -2.63 -13.46 7.48
C LYS A 307 -3.74 -14.43 7.12
N LEU A 308 -4.56 -14.08 6.13
CA LEU A 308 -5.60 -14.93 5.55
C LEU A 308 -4.99 -15.94 4.59
N VAL A 309 -4.23 -15.44 3.60
CA VAL A 309 -3.57 -16.24 2.56
C VAL A 309 -2.09 -15.85 2.49
N GLN A 310 -1.21 -16.85 2.40
CA GLN A 310 0.22 -16.66 2.19
C GLN A 310 0.73 -17.65 1.15
N GLY A 311 1.07 -17.16 -0.05
CA GLY A 311 1.81 -17.92 -1.05
C GLY A 311 3.31 -17.70 -0.91
N ALA A 312 4.09 -18.76 -0.74
CA ALA A 312 5.53 -18.67 -0.51
C ALA A 312 6.31 -19.77 -1.24
N GLY A 313 7.14 -19.39 -2.21
CA GLY A 313 8.22 -20.21 -2.76
C GLY A 313 9.60 -19.67 -2.38
N SER A 314 10.65 -20.33 -2.88
CA SER A 314 12.04 -19.83 -2.85
C SER A 314 12.43 -19.30 -4.23
N LEU A 315 13.48 -18.49 -4.36
CA LEU A 315 13.96 -18.00 -5.66
C LEU A 315 14.34 -19.15 -6.63
N ALA A 316 14.87 -20.25 -6.09
CA ALA A 316 15.18 -21.46 -6.87
C ALA A 316 13.95 -22.35 -7.15
N LYS A 317 12.89 -22.23 -6.34
CA LYS A 317 11.66 -23.04 -6.41
C LYS A 317 10.43 -22.18 -6.11
N PRO A 318 10.03 -21.29 -7.03
CA PRO A 318 8.91 -20.39 -6.79
C PRO A 318 7.58 -21.15 -6.71
N LEU A 319 6.60 -20.59 -6.02
CA LEU A 319 5.19 -20.88 -6.24
C LEU A 319 4.82 -20.43 -7.66
N HIS A 320 4.14 -21.23 -8.47
CA HIS A 320 3.84 -20.80 -9.83
C HIS A 320 2.54 -21.32 -10.46
N ASP A 321 2.11 -20.61 -11.52
CA ASP A 321 0.95 -20.92 -12.34
C ASP A 321 -0.31 -21.17 -11.47
N MET A 322 -0.79 -20.11 -10.81
CA MET A 322 -1.96 -20.15 -9.94
C MET A 322 -2.97 -19.07 -10.29
N THR A 323 -4.24 -19.32 -10.01
CA THR A 323 -5.31 -18.32 -10.17
C THR A 323 -6.25 -18.32 -8.98
N PHE A 324 -6.54 -17.14 -8.44
CA PHE A 324 -7.59 -16.90 -7.44
C PHE A 324 -8.65 -16.00 -8.06
N ALA A 325 -9.90 -16.47 -8.15
CA ALA A 325 -10.96 -15.82 -8.92
C ALA A 325 -12.30 -15.68 -8.16
N GLY A 326 -12.87 -14.47 -8.12
CA GLY A 326 -14.22 -14.24 -7.58
C GLY A 326 -14.35 -14.39 -6.05
N LEU A 327 -13.24 -14.41 -5.32
CA LEU A 327 -13.21 -14.61 -3.86
C LEU A 327 -13.32 -13.28 -3.12
N GLN A 328 -13.85 -13.30 -1.90
CA GLN A 328 -13.73 -12.17 -0.97
C GLN A 328 -12.78 -12.53 0.19
N PHE A 329 -11.80 -11.68 0.46
CA PHE A 329 -10.90 -11.75 1.61
C PHE A 329 -11.30 -10.70 2.64
N SER A 330 -11.62 -11.13 3.86
CA SER A 330 -12.15 -10.24 4.91
C SER A 330 -11.76 -10.61 6.33
N TYR A 331 -11.87 -9.61 7.21
CA TYR A 331 -11.84 -9.72 8.66
C TYR A 331 -10.52 -10.30 9.20
N ALA A 332 -9.42 -9.68 8.80
CA ALA A 332 -8.08 -9.86 9.37
C ALA A 332 -7.68 -8.64 10.20
N THR A 333 -6.79 -8.83 11.19
CA THR A 333 -6.22 -7.75 12.02
C THR A 333 -4.77 -7.44 11.61
N TRP A 334 -4.18 -6.42 12.20
CA TRP A 334 -2.73 -6.24 12.27
C TRP A 334 -2.38 -5.71 13.66
N ASN A 335 -1.64 -6.48 14.46
CA ASN A 335 -1.46 -6.23 15.88
C ASN A 335 -0.10 -5.62 16.25
N ALA A 336 0.88 -5.60 15.34
CA ALA A 336 2.22 -5.07 15.62
C ALA A 336 2.20 -3.60 16.16
N PRO A 337 1.33 -2.70 15.66
CA PRO A 337 1.18 -1.34 16.19
C PRO A 337 0.70 -1.26 17.65
N SER A 338 0.13 -2.33 18.21
CA SER A 338 -0.25 -2.41 19.64
C SER A 338 0.90 -2.84 20.55
N SER A 339 2.11 -3.07 20.02
CA SER A 339 3.32 -3.33 20.82
C SER A 339 4.04 -2.03 21.20
N PRO A 340 5.02 -2.04 22.12
CA PRO A 340 5.81 -0.85 22.47
C PRO A 340 6.63 -0.24 21.32
N VAL A 341 6.78 -0.97 20.21
CA VAL A 341 7.33 -0.44 18.94
C VAL A 341 6.39 0.59 18.32
N GLY A 342 5.08 0.43 18.54
CA GLY A 342 4.01 1.29 18.03
C GLY A 342 3.98 1.35 16.51
N PHE A 343 3.51 2.48 16.00
CA PHE A 343 3.54 2.85 14.60
C PHE A 343 4.18 4.23 14.48
N ALA A 344 5.51 4.26 14.45
CA ALA A 344 6.28 5.47 14.17
C ALA A 344 6.33 5.67 12.64
N ASP A 345 5.29 6.30 12.11
CA ASP A 345 5.05 6.48 10.69
C ASP A 345 6.10 7.38 10.05
N VAL A 346 6.50 7.06 8.82
CA VAL A 346 7.40 7.88 8.02
C VAL A 346 6.68 8.37 6.78
N GLN A 347 6.14 7.48 5.93
CA GLN A 347 5.38 7.84 4.73
C GLN A 347 4.73 6.58 4.11
N SER A 348 3.59 6.70 3.43
CA SER A 348 2.97 5.56 2.73
C SER A 348 2.69 4.33 3.62
N ASN A 349 2.45 4.54 4.93
CA ASN A 349 2.44 3.55 6.02
C ASN A 349 3.76 2.79 6.27
N LEU A 350 4.85 3.12 5.57
CA LEU A 350 6.19 2.66 5.90
C LEU A 350 6.63 3.30 7.22
N HIS A 351 7.10 2.50 8.17
CA HIS A 351 7.30 2.93 9.56
C HIS A 351 8.62 2.45 10.16
N ARG A 352 9.09 3.16 11.20
CA ARG A 352 10.27 2.78 11.99
C ARG A 352 9.89 1.79 13.07
N THR A 353 10.63 0.69 13.14
CA THR A 353 10.49 -0.36 14.16
C THR A 353 11.77 -0.60 14.97
N GLY A 354 12.92 -0.23 14.40
CA GLY A 354 14.25 -0.31 15.01
C GLY A 354 14.72 1.02 15.62
N ALA A 355 16.01 1.07 15.93
CA ALA A 355 16.68 2.23 16.53
C ALA A 355 17.01 3.32 15.48
N ASN A 356 17.95 4.22 15.82
CA ASN A 356 18.53 5.18 14.88
C ASN A 356 19.27 4.46 13.75
N ASN A 357 19.27 5.04 12.55
CA ASN A 357 19.86 4.45 11.34
C ASN A 357 19.17 3.14 10.90
N GLN A 358 17.84 3.06 11.02
CA GLN A 358 17.06 2.01 10.36
C GLN A 358 17.08 2.23 8.84
N GLY A 359 18.11 1.71 8.17
CA GLY A 359 18.00 1.49 6.75
C GLY A 359 19.24 1.38 5.87
N LEU A 360 18.95 1.70 4.61
CA LEU A 360 19.80 1.75 3.43
C LEU A 360 20.90 2.82 3.48
N CYS A 361 21.17 3.34 4.67
CA CYS A 361 22.17 4.32 5.03
C CYS A 361 23.57 3.95 4.50
N THR A 362 23.87 2.65 4.45
CA THR A 362 25.14 2.11 3.91
C THR A 362 25.33 2.37 2.41
N PHE A 363 24.26 2.70 1.68
CA PHE A 363 24.30 2.99 0.24
C PHE A 363 24.32 4.49 -0.07
N SER A 364 24.19 5.37 0.91
CA SER A 364 24.46 6.81 0.71
C SER A 364 25.94 7.06 0.47
N THR A 365 26.29 8.20 -0.13
CA THR A 365 27.70 8.64 -0.23
C THR A 365 27.94 9.90 0.61
N PRO A 366 28.81 9.87 1.64
CA PRO A 366 29.43 8.69 2.26
C PRO A 366 28.44 7.74 2.95
N ALA A 367 28.85 6.47 3.09
CA ALA A 367 28.04 5.42 3.69
C ALA A 367 27.83 5.64 5.19
N GLY A 368 26.60 5.44 5.65
CA GLY A 368 26.18 5.54 7.06
C GLY A 368 25.76 6.95 7.50
N ASN A 369 25.75 7.94 6.59
CA ASN A 369 25.42 9.33 6.90
C ASN A 369 23.92 9.62 6.85
N CYS A 370 23.18 9.04 5.89
CA CYS A 370 21.72 9.12 5.92
C CYS A 370 21.17 8.32 7.13
N PRO A 371 20.19 8.82 7.89
CA PRO A 371 19.68 8.13 9.08
C PRO A 371 18.50 7.16 8.86
N TRP A 372 17.97 6.99 7.64
CA TRP A 372 16.80 6.12 7.38
C TRP A 372 16.79 5.53 5.96
N GLY A 373 16.12 4.38 5.75
CA GLY A 373 15.92 3.85 4.39
C GLY A 373 15.15 2.53 4.26
N ALA A 374 15.38 1.57 5.16
CA ALA A 374 14.76 0.23 5.11
C ALA A 374 13.62 0.19 6.14
N LEU A 375 12.58 0.95 5.80
CA LEU A 375 11.38 1.09 6.62
C LEU A 375 10.61 -0.23 6.61
N THR A 376 10.02 -0.56 7.75
CA THR A 376 9.17 -1.73 7.84
C THR A 376 7.87 -1.47 7.09
N GLN A 377 7.52 -2.40 6.21
CA GLN A 377 6.27 -2.36 5.45
C GLN A 377 5.09 -2.79 6.35
N PRO A 378 3.89 -2.23 6.17
CA PRO A 378 2.68 -2.73 6.84
C PRO A 378 2.41 -4.19 6.47
N LEU A 379 1.94 -4.99 7.43
CA LEU A 379 1.63 -6.40 7.21
C LEU A 379 0.49 -6.54 6.20
N ALA A 380 0.69 -7.32 5.14
CA ALA A 380 -0.37 -7.68 4.21
C ALA A 380 -1.19 -8.89 4.69
N ASN A 381 -2.51 -8.75 4.65
CA ASN A 381 -3.44 -9.81 5.05
C ASN A 381 -3.54 -10.92 4.00
N VAL A 382 -3.23 -10.61 2.73
CA VAL A 382 -2.92 -11.58 1.66
C VAL A 382 -1.55 -11.24 1.09
N ALA A 383 -0.63 -12.22 1.00
CA ALA A 383 0.75 -11.97 0.59
C ALA A 383 1.32 -13.08 -0.29
N PHE A 384 2.13 -12.70 -1.29
CA PHE A 384 2.86 -13.60 -2.18
C PHE A 384 4.35 -13.25 -2.26
N THR A 385 5.21 -14.25 -2.10
CA THR A 385 6.68 -14.15 -2.24
C THR A 385 7.26 -15.41 -2.89
N GLY A 386 8.33 -15.25 -3.66
CA GLY A 386 8.91 -16.29 -4.49
C GLY A 386 7.83 -16.87 -5.40
N ALA A 387 7.11 -16.01 -6.11
CA ALA A 387 5.84 -16.34 -6.75
C ALA A 387 5.81 -15.82 -8.19
N ARG A 388 5.48 -16.68 -9.17
CA ARG A 388 5.42 -16.30 -10.58
C ARG A 388 4.18 -16.79 -11.31
N HIS A 389 3.67 -16.03 -12.27
CA HIS A 389 2.41 -16.36 -12.96
C HIS A 389 1.24 -16.63 -11.99
N VAL A 390 1.19 -15.90 -10.87
CA VAL A 390 0.03 -15.89 -9.98
C VAL A 390 -0.93 -14.81 -10.48
N THR A 391 -2.17 -15.21 -10.76
CA THR A 391 -3.25 -14.33 -11.19
C THR A 391 -4.25 -14.14 -10.06
N ILE A 392 -4.46 -12.90 -9.63
CA ILE A 392 -5.48 -12.47 -8.68
C ILE A 392 -6.52 -11.69 -9.48
N THR A 393 -7.70 -12.27 -9.73
CA THR A 393 -8.70 -11.65 -10.61
C THR A 393 -10.13 -11.66 -10.06
N ALA A 394 -10.90 -10.60 -10.33
CA ALA A 394 -12.30 -10.47 -9.92
C ALA A 394 -12.56 -10.68 -8.39
N ASN A 395 -11.55 -10.51 -7.55
CA ASN A 395 -11.66 -10.69 -6.10
C ASN A 395 -12.06 -9.39 -5.39
N ARG A 396 -12.41 -9.51 -4.10
CA ARG A 396 -12.74 -8.39 -3.22
C ARG A 396 -11.88 -8.44 -1.96
N PHE A 397 -11.12 -7.40 -1.66
CA PHE A 397 -10.36 -7.23 -0.43
C PHE A 397 -11.09 -6.20 0.44
N VAL A 398 -11.78 -6.67 1.49
CA VAL A 398 -12.79 -5.86 2.20
C VAL A 398 -12.74 -6.08 3.70
N ASN A 399 -12.78 -5.01 4.51
CA ASN A 399 -12.76 -5.06 5.97
C ASN A 399 -11.48 -5.76 6.48
N LEU A 400 -10.32 -5.12 6.26
CA LEU A 400 -8.98 -5.67 6.49
C LEU A 400 -8.13 -4.73 7.34
N GLY A 401 -7.51 -5.24 8.41
CA GLY A 401 -6.76 -4.45 9.40
C GLY A 401 -5.29 -4.14 9.06
N GLY A 402 -4.75 -4.76 8.02
CA GLY A 402 -3.42 -4.47 7.45
C GLY A 402 -3.52 -4.09 5.97
N THR A 403 -2.44 -4.26 5.21
CA THR A 403 -2.44 -4.07 3.75
C THR A 403 -3.33 -5.13 3.08
N GLY A 404 -4.07 -4.75 2.04
CA GLY A 404 -4.97 -5.66 1.32
C GLY A 404 -4.25 -6.87 0.71
N LEU A 405 -3.34 -6.60 -0.24
CA LEU A 405 -2.56 -7.59 -0.97
C LEU A 405 -1.11 -7.12 -1.14
N SER A 406 -0.15 -8.04 -1.07
CA SER A 406 1.23 -7.78 -1.50
C SER A 406 1.84 -8.84 -2.41
N PHE A 407 2.74 -8.38 -3.28
CA PHE A 407 3.71 -9.19 -4.01
C PHE A 407 5.11 -8.61 -3.76
N MET A 408 6.01 -9.42 -3.21
CA MET A 408 7.37 -9.00 -2.79
C MET A 408 8.40 -10.04 -3.27
N TYR A 409 9.63 -9.99 -2.75
CA TYR A 409 10.74 -10.96 -2.88
C TYR A 409 10.57 -12.05 -3.95
N GLY A 410 11.21 -11.92 -5.11
CA GLY A 410 11.20 -12.90 -6.20
C GLY A 410 9.86 -13.02 -6.93
N GLY A 411 8.94 -12.08 -6.70
CA GLY A 411 7.68 -11.99 -7.44
C GLY A 411 7.93 -11.65 -8.91
N SER A 412 7.49 -12.49 -9.85
CA SER A 412 7.66 -12.19 -11.28
C SER A 412 6.49 -12.57 -12.18
N HIS A 413 6.17 -11.76 -13.20
CA HIS A 413 5.10 -12.07 -14.17
C HIS A 413 3.73 -12.35 -13.51
N ASN A 414 3.39 -11.62 -12.45
CA ASN A 414 2.13 -11.76 -11.72
C ASN A 414 1.09 -10.76 -12.23
N VAL A 415 -0.20 -11.10 -12.09
CA VAL A 415 -1.32 -10.31 -12.60
C VAL A 415 -2.34 -10.05 -11.49
N ILE A 416 -2.66 -8.79 -11.26
CA ILE A 416 -3.69 -8.32 -10.31
C ILE A 416 -4.73 -7.57 -11.15
N ASP A 417 -5.76 -8.28 -11.63
CA ASP A 417 -6.68 -7.78 -12.67
C ASP A 417 -8.16 -7.79 -12.26
N GLY A 418 -8.82 -6.62 -12.29
CA GLY A 418 -10.28 -6.54 -12.11
C GLY A 418 -10.78 -6.75 -10.67
N ASN A 419 -9.96 -6.47 -9.65
CA ASN A 419 -10.33 -6.65 -8.24
C ASN A 419 -10.86 -5.36 -7.59
N GLU A 420 -11.58 -5.48 -6.48
CA GLU A 420 -12.01 -4.36 -5.64
C GLU A 420 -11.26 -4.36 -4.30
N PHE A 421 -10.74 -3.21 -3.89
CA PHE A 421 -10.08 -3.00 -2.59
C PHE A 421 -10.78 -1.86 -1.84
N THR A 422 -11.38 -2.16 -0.69
CA THR A 422 -12.11 -1.14 0.08
C THR A 422 -12.26 -1.47 1.56
N GLN A 423 -12.44 -0.46 2.42
CA GLN A 423 -12.56 -0.64 3.87
C GLN A 423 -11.34 -1.36 4.44
N ILE A 424 -10.16 -0.85 4.09
CA ILE A 424 -8.85 -1.37 4.50
C ILE A 424 -8.19 -0.35 5.42
N ALA A 425 -7.72 -0.79 6.58
CA ALA A 425 -7.09 0.06 7.60
C ALA A 425 -5.81 0.74 7.10
N SER A 426 -5.08 0.06 6.23
CA SER A 426 -3.82 0.46 5.61
C SER A 426 -3.94 0.53 4.07
N THR A 427 -2.81 0.48 3.36
CA THR A 427 -2.69 0.52 1.89
C THR A 427 -3.43 -0.66 1.20
N ALA A 428 -3.97 -0.47 -0.01
CA ALA A 428 -4.60 -1.58 -0.73
C ALA A 428 -3.56 -2.56 -1.32
N LEU A 429 -2.56 -2.04 -2.04
CA LEU A 429 -1.51 -2.81 -2.72
C LEU A 429 -0.11 -2.38 -2.29
N SER A 430 0.72 -3.32 -1.83
CA SER A 430 2.16 -3.12 -1.63
C SER A 430 2.96 -4.05 -2.55
N LEU A 431 3.80 -3.45 -3.40
CA LEU A 431 4.57 -4.11 -4.43
C LEU A 431 6.07 -3.89 -4.19
N GLY A 432 6.86 -4.95 -4.16
CA GLY A 432 8.31 -4.89 -3.92
C GLY A 432 8.68 -4.85 -2.43
N CYS A 433 9.97 -4.63 -2.16
CA CYS A 433 10.54 -4.56 -0.82
C CYS A 433 11.32 -3.25 -0.62
N THR A 434 11.50 -2.81 0.62
CA THR A 434 12.30 -1.61 0.97
C THR A 434 13.78 -1.90 1.27
N TYR A 435 14.22 -3.17 1.23
CA TYR A 435 15.52 -3.56 1.80
C TYR A 435 16.65 -3.77 0.78
N ASP A 436 16.40 -3.85 -0.53
CA ASP A 436 17.46 -4.05 -1.54
C ASP A 436 17.48 -3.01 -2.69
N PRO A 437 18.02 -1.80 -2.46
CA PRO A 437 18.21 -0.81 -3.54
C PRO A 437 19.27 -1.25 -4.56
N THR A 438 20.22 -2.09 -4.13
CA THR A 438 21.41 -2.47 -4.89
C THR A 438 21.71 -3.96 -4.69
N PRO A 439 21.06 -4.87 -5.46
CA PRO A 439 21.11 -6.33 -5.23
C PRO A 439 22.46 -7.03 -5.39
N THR A 440 23.55 -6.28 -5.55
CA THR A 440 24.93 -6.76 -5.57
C THR A 440 25.72 -6.38 -4.31
N ALA A 441 25.22 -5.42 -3.51
CA ALA A 441 25.91 -4.88 -2.34
C ALA A 441 25.18 -5.18 -1.02
N THR A 442 23.86 -5.40 -1.03
CA THR A 442 23.11 -5.68 0.21
C THR A 442 23.40 -7.09 0.76
N PRO A 443 23.66 -7.26 2.07
CA PRO A 443 23.83 -8.58 2.65
C PRO A 443 22.57 -9.43 2.54
N ALA A 444 22.67 -10.59 1.87
CA ALA A 444 21.55 -11.50 1.60
C ALA A 444 20.73 -11.92 2.83
N SER A 445 21.30 -11.89 4.04
CA SER A 445 20.56 -12.14 5.29
C SER A 445 19.51 -11.07 5.58
N VAL A 446 19.86 -9.79 5.35
CA VAL A 446 18.95 -8.65 5.56
C VAL A 446 17.71 -8.79 4.67
N ILE A 447 17.90 -9.19 3.42
CA ILE A 447 16.81 -9.39 2.46
C ILE A 447 15.93 -10.57 2.88
N LYS A 448 16.53 -11.71 3.24
CA LYS A 448 15.81 -12.91 3.69
C LYS A 448 14.99 -12.70 4.96
N ASP A 449 15.47 -11.86 5.87
CA ASP A 449 14.81 -11.59 7.15
C ASP A 449 13.66 -10.56 7.04
N ASN A 450 13.67 -9.69 6.01
CA ASN A 450 12.73 -8.56 5.92
C ASN A 450 11.82 -8.57 4.69
N CYS A 451 12.28 -9.09 3.53
CA CYS A 451 11.47 -9.17 2.31
C CYS A 451 10.66 -10.48 2.17
N SER A 452 11.00 -11.51 2.96
CA SER A 452 10.29 -12.79 2.95
C SER A 452 9.47 -13.03 4.23
N PRO A 453 8.18 -13.43 4.14
CA PRO A 453 7.36 -13.79 5.27
C PRO A 453 7.67 -15.19 5.85
N ASP A 454 8.64 -15.92 5.28
CA ASP A 454 9.18 -17.17 5.85
C ASP A 454 10.70 -17.29 5.57
N PRO A 455 11.57 -16.79 6.47
CA PRO A 455 13.03 -16.87 6.33
C PRO A 455 13.58 -18.30 6.18
N LYS A 456 12.82 -19.35 6.58
CA LYS A 456 13.25 -20.74 6.42
C LYS A 456 13.14 -21.20 4.98
N THR A 457 12.08 -20.80 4.28
CA THR A 457 11.86 -21.13 2.85
C THR A 457 12.98 -20.58 1.98
N VAL A 458 13.48 -19.38 2.32
CA VAL A 458 14.48 -18.64 1.53
C VAL A 458 15.91 -18.79 2.07
N GLN A 459 16.13 -19.61 3.11
CA GLN A 459 17.43 -19.74 3.78
C GLN A 459 18.56 -20.10 2.80
N ALA A 460 18.27 -21.01 1.86
CA ALA A 460 19.23 -21.50 0.87
C ALA A 460 19.30 -20.67 -0.43
N ASP A 461 18.46 -19.63 -0.59
CA ASP A 461 18.41 -18.86 -1.84
C ASP A 461 19.69 -18.03 -2.06
N GLN A 462 20.14 -17.97 -3.31
CA GLN A 462 21.15 -17.01 -3.74
C GLN A 462 20.43 -15.70 -4.11
N VAL A 463 20.65 -14.67 -3.30
CA VAL A 463 20.08 -13.33 -3.48
C VAL A 463 20.92 -12.56 -4.49
N GLY A 464 20.22 -11.76 -5.29
CA GLY A 464 20.71 -10.96 -6.40
C GLY A 464 19.52 -10.25 -7.03
N THR A 465 19.65 -9.77 -8.28
CA THR A 465 18.54 -9.10 -8.99
C THR A 465 17.29 -9.98 -9.19
N ASN A 466 17.42 -11.31 -9.01
CA ASN A 466 16.31 -12.27 -9.02
C ASN A 466 15.37 -12.16 -7.80
N GLU A 467 15.70 -11.34 -6.79
CA GLU A 467 14.81 -11.06 -5.66
C GLU A 467 13.88 -9.85 -5.91
N ILE A 468 14.21 -8.98 -6.87
CA ILE A 468 13.42 -7.79 -7.16
C ILE A 468 12.08 -8.17 -7.80
N LEU A 469 11.02 -7.42 -7.47
CA LEU A 469 9.72 -7.58 -8.11
C LEU A 469 9.83 -7.22 -9.60
N ASP A 470 9.42 -8.13 -10.49
CA ASP A 470 9.67 -7.98 -11.92
C ASP A 470 8.42 -8.32 -12.77
N HIS A 471 8.18 -7.61 -13.87
CA HIS A 471 7.09 -7.90 -14.81
C HIS A 471 5.68 -8.07 -14.17
N THR A 472 5.38 -7.38 -13.07
CA THR A 472 4.06 -7.47 -12.43
C THR A 472 3.08 -6.49 -13.07
N THR A 473 1.84 -6.93 -13.33
CA THR A 473 0.78 -6.09 -13.91
C THR A 473 -0.36 -5.89 -12.92
N VAL A 474 -0.72 -4.63 -12.68
CA VAL A 474 -1.89 -4.22 -11.88
C VAL A 474 -2.87 -3.51 -12.80
N SER A 475 -3.98 -4.17 -13.13
CA SER A 475 -4.93 -3.68 -14.13
C SER A 475 -6.40 -3.73 -13.70
N ASN A 476 -7.21 -2.79 -14.20
CA ASN A 476 -8.67 -2.81 -14.05
C ASN A 476 -9.20 -2.87 -12.60
N ASN A 477 -8.38 -2.55 -11.59
CA ASN A 477 -8.81 -2.62 -10.19
C ASN A 477 -9.54 -1.35 -9.78
N VAL A 478 -10.48 -1.48 -8.84
CA VAL A 478 -11.15 -0.35 -8.17
C VAL A 478 -10.64 -0.28 -6.73
N ILE A 479 -10.05 0.84 -6.33
CA ILE A 479 -9.42 1.03 -5.01
C ILE A 479 -10.03 2.26 -4.35
N HIS A 480 -10.73 2.08 -3.23
CA HIS A 480 -11.38 3.20 -2.55
C HIS A 480 -11.68 3.00 -1.06
N ASP A 481 -11.75 4.09 -0.30
CA ASP A 481 -12.01 4.06 1.15
C ASP A 481 -11.02 3.14 1.90
N VAL A 482 -9.72 3.30 1.62
CA VAL A 482 -8.61 2.64 2.34
C VAL A 482 -7.83 3.65 3.20
N GLY A 483 -6.94 3.17 4.08
CA GLY A 483 -6.32 4.00 5.12
C GLY A 483 -7.27 4.38 6.26
N THR A 484 -8.23 3.51 6.63
CA THR A 484 -9.26 3.83 7.64
C THR A 484 -8.71 4.04 9.05
N ASP A 485 -7.59 3.39 9.40
CA ASP A 485 -6.88 3.57 10.68
C ASP A 485 -5.52 4.28 10.52
N TYR A 486 -4.81 4.04 9.40
CA TYR A 486 -3.44 4.52 9.15
C TYR A 486 -3.44 5.48 7.95
N ARG A 487 -3.69 6.77 8.21
CA ARG A 487 -4.12 7.76 7.20
C ARG A 487 -3.06 8.15 6.17
N SER A 488 -1.78 7.80 6.38
CA SER A 488 -0.72 7.94 5.36
C SER A 488 -0.75 6.82 4.31
N ALA A 489 -1.78 5.96 4.31
CA ALA A 489 -1.92 4.89 3.35
C ALA A 489 -2.14 5.43 1.92
N CYS A 490 -1.46 4.81 0.97
CA CYS A 490 -1.69 5.05 -0.46
C CYS A 490 -2.71 4.06 -1.01
N GLY A 491 -3.24 4.31 -2.20
CA GLY A 491 -3.98 3.30 -2.95
C GLY A 491 -3.03 2.17 -3.38
N ILE A 492 -2.00 2.52 -4.14
CA ILE A 492 -0.97 1.59 -4.61
C ILE A 492 0.41 2.09 -4.20
N THR A 493 1.22 1.21 -3.62
CA THR A 493 2.61 1.50 -3.24
C THR A 493 3.56 0.60 -4.03
N LEU A 494 4.32 1.21 -4.95
CA LEU A 494 5.34 0.55 -5.76
C LEU A 494 6.74 0.87 -5.23
N LEU A 495 7.38 -0.12 -4.62
CA LEU A 495 8.73 -0.06 -4.06
C LEU A 495 9.77 -0.50 -5.13
N PHE A 496 10.92 -1.05 -4.70
CA PHE A 496 11.92 -1.54 -5.65
C PHE A 496 11.35 -2.62 -6.59
N SER A 497 11.34 -2.30 -7.87
CA SER A 497 10.65 -3.08 -8.90
C SER A 497 11.16 -2.77 -10.30
N ARG A 498 10.99 -3.72 -11.21
CA ARG A 498 11.26 -3.56 -12.64
C ARG A 498 10.12 -4.04 -13.51
N HIS A 499 10.02 -3.50 -14.73
CA HIS A 499 9.04 -3.88 -15.75
C HIS A 499 7.58 -3.90 -15.23
N THR A 500 7.28 -3.15 -14.17
CA THR A 500 6.00 -3.22 -13.47
C THR A 500 5.03 -2.21 -14.07
N THR A 501 3.85 -2.68 -14.44
CA THR A 501 2.81 -1.90 -15.12
C THR A 501 1.59 -1.72 -14.23
N ILE A 502 1.27 -0.48 -13.88
CA ILE A 502 0.08 -0.11 -13.11
C ILE A 502 -0.85 0.66 -14.06
N THR A 503 -1.88 -0.01 -14.59
CA THR A 503 -2.66 0.53 -15.70
C THR A 503 -4.17 0.36 -15.59
N HIS A 504 -4.96 1.28 -16.13
CA HIS A 504 -6.44 1.15 -16.17
C HIS A 504 -7.11 0.90 -14.80
N ASN A 505 -6.53 1.42 -13.70
CA ASN A 505 -7.15 1.32 -12.37
C ASN A 505 -7.98 2.57 -12.05
N GLU A 506 -9.02 2.43 -11.24
CA GLU A 506 -9.81 3.54 -10.70
C GLU A 506 -9.54 3.67 -9.19
N VAL A 507 -9.00 4.81 -8.76
CA VAL A 507 -8.44 5.02 -7.43
C VAL A 507 -9.03 6.28 -6.79
N TYR A 508 -9.82 6.15 -5.72
CA TYR A 508 -10.55 7.30 -5.16
C TYR A 508 -10.92 7.24 -3.68
N ASN A 509 -11.38 8.36 -3.12
CA ASN A 509 -11.75 8.53 -1.71
C ASN A 509 -10.61 8.11 -0.76
N LEU A 510 -9.40 8.64 -0.97
CA LEU A 510 -8.22 8.30 -0.18
C LEU A 510 -7.80 9.42 0.77
N PRO A 511 -7.31 9.09 1.99
CA PRO A 511 -6.85 10.09 2.95
C PRO A 511 -5.57 10.79 2.49
N TYR A 512 -4.75 10.13 1.69
CA TYR A 512 -3.45 10.58 1.19
C TYR A 512 -3.31 10.21 -0.31
N THR A 513 -2.10 9.88 -0.76
CA THR A 513 -1.68 9.67 -2.15
C THR A 513 -2.45 8.56 -2.89
N GLY A 514 -2.69 8.76 -4.19
CA GLY A 514 -3.30 7.77 -5.09
C GLY A 514 -2.38 6.59 -5.37
N ILE A 515 -1.32 6.84 -6.13
CA ILE A 515 -0.27 5.89 -6.48
C ILE A 515 1.08 6.49 -6.06
N THR A 516 1.86 5.77 -5.26
CA THR A 516 3.26 6.12 -4.96
C THR A 516 4.23 5.15 -5.65
N ALA A 517 5.33 5.67 -6.19
CA ALA A 517 6.36 4.88 -6.85
C ALA A 517 7.79 5.26 -6.46
N GLY A 518 8.63 4.23 -6.29
CA GLY A 518 9.95 4.35 -5.69
C GLY A 518 9.94 4.06 -4.19
N VAL A 519 11.10 3.71 -3.66
CA VAL A 519 11.39 3.79 -2.22
C VAL A 519 12.87 4.01 -1.99
N ILE A 520 13.31 5.23 -2.26
CA ILE A 520 14.41 5.74 -1.45
C ILE A 520 13.84 6.95 -0.75
N GLN A 521 14.14 7.02 0.54
CA GLN A 521 14.23 8.29 1.24
C GLN A 521 15.49 8.96 0.67
N GLY A 522 15.54 9.32 -0.62
CA GLY A 522 14.67 10.37 -1.16
C GLY A 522 15.22 11.73 -0.71
N HIS A 523 16.17 11.70 0.20
CA HIS A 523 16.69 12.76 1.03
C HIS A 523 18.23 12.79 0.93
N VAL A 524 18.78 12.07 -0.05
CA VAL A 524 20.20 11.81 -0.28
C VAL A 524 20.64 12.31 -1.65
N ASP A 525 19.75 12.26 -2.65
CA ASP A 525 19.97 12.81 -3.98
C ASP A 525 19.23 14.16 -4.15
N ASP A 526 19.94 15.14 -4.71
CA ASP A 526 19.43 16.34 -5.37
C ASP A 526 20.20 16.59 -6.67
N ALA A 527 19.82 17.64 -7.38
CA ALA A 527 20.59 18.20 -8.49
C ALA A 527 22.07 18.53 -8.18
N ASN A 528 22.48 18.64 -6.90
CA ASN A 528 23.88 18.85 -6.52
C ASN A 528 24.63 17.53 -6.29
N HIS A 529 23.93 16.46 -5.93
CA HIS A 529 24.47 15.14 -5.63
C HIS A 529 23.61 14.01 -6.26
N PRO A 530 23.45 13.96 -7.59
CA PRO A 530 22.49 13.09 -8.29
C PRO A 530 22.83 11.59 -8.27
N GLN A 531 23.79 11.15 -7.47
CA GLN A 531 24.36 9.80 -7.50
C GLN A 531 24.72 9.27 -6.10
N ASN A 532 24.22 9.91 -5.03
CA ASN A 532 24.37 9.39 -3.68
C ASN A 532 23.53 8.14 -3.43
N SER A 533 22.44 7.88 -4.18
CA SER A 533 21.57 6.72 -3.95
C SER A 533 20.94 6.06 -5.19
N THR A 534 21.70 5.94 -6.28
CA THR A 534 21.30 5.14 -7.46
C THR A 534 20.80 3.74 -7.06
N ASN A 535 19.72 3.28 -7.69
CA ASN A 535 19.04 2.04 -7.29
C ASN A 535 18.68 1.14 -8.48
N ILE A 536 17.92 0.08 -8.25
CA ILE A 536 17.58 -0.98 -9.23
C ILE A 536 16.25 -0.77 -9.98
N ASN A 537 15.48 0.29 -9.69
CA ASN A 537 14.25 0.61 -10.41
C ASN A 537 14.53 0.85 -11.89
N ALA A 538 13.71 0.28 -12.77
CA ALA A 538 13.75 0.58 -14.20
C ALA A 538 12.52 0.01 -14.91
N ASP A 539 12.24 0.49 -16.12
CA ASP A 539 11.28 -0.09 -17.05
C ASP A 539 9.82 -0.07 -16.53
N ASN A 540 9.51 0.78 -15.55
CA ASN A 540 8.22 0.84 -14.88
C ASN A 540 7.23 1.77 -15.59
N THR A 541 5.92 1.50 -15.48
CA THR A 541 4.88 2.30 -16.15
C THR A 541 3.65 2.50 -15.26
N ILE A 542 3.19 3.74 -15.15
CA ILE A 542 1.91 4.12 -14.52
C ILE A 542 1.05 4.74 -15.62
N SER A 543 0.04 4.04 -16.12
CA SER A 543 -0.68 4.49 -17.32
C SER A 543 -2.20 4.37 -17.29
N ASN A 544 -2.91 5.30 -17.93
CA ASN A 544 -4.36 5.22 -18.11
C ASN A 544 -5.16 5.01 -16.81
N ASN A 545 -4.65 5.41 -15.63
CA ASN A 545 -5.40 5.31 -14.38
C ASN A 545 -6.35 6.51 -14.23
N LEU A 546 -7.48 6.30 -13.56
CA LEU A 546 -8.44 7.36 -13.19
C LEU A 546 -8.34 7.59 -11.69
N ILE A 547 -7.87 8.78 -11.27
CA ILE A 547 -7.53 9.07 -9.87
C ILE A 547 -8.30 10.32 -9.41
N PHE A 548 -9.10 10.23 -8.36
CA PHE A 548 -9.91 11.37 -7.91
C PHE A 548 -10.30 11.30 -6.44
N ASN A 549 -10.64 12.43 -5.80
CA ASN A 549 -10.93 12.47 -4.35
C ASN A 549 -9.81 11.84 -3.50
N VAL A 550 -8.55 12.03 -3.88
CA VAL A 550 -7.36 11.65 -3.11
C VAL A 550 -6.88 12.84 -2.28
N MET A 551 -5.89 12.66 -1.40
CA MET A 551 -5.36 13.73 -0.52
C MET A 551 -6.45 14.41 0.34
N GLN A 552 -7.41 13.63 0.85
CA GLN A 552 -8.60 14.18 1.54
C GLN A 552 -8.38 14.47 3.03
N VAL A 553 -7.27 14.02 3.62
CA VAL A 553 -7.01 14.09 5.08
C VAL A 553 -5.60 14.58 5.40
N LEU A 554 -4.58 13.98 4.81
CA LEU A 554 -3.18 14.37 4.95
C LEU A 554 -2.70 15.20 3.76
N ASP A 555 -1.54 15.82 3.91
CA ASP A 555 -0.93 16.74 2.95
C ASP A 555 0.49 16.27 2.57
N ASP A 556 1.18 16.97 1.68
CA ASP A 556 2.53 16.61 1.17
C ASP A 556 2.55 15.25 0.46
N GLY A 557 1.81 15.19 -0.64
CA GLY A 557 1.60 14.02 -1.49
C GLY A 557 0.82 14.41 -2.73
N GLY A 558 0.47 13.45 -3.59
CA GLY A 558 -0.15 13.71 -4.88
C GLY A 558 -1.07 12.59 -5.35
N ALA A 559 -1.75 12.78 -6.47
CA ALA A 559 -2.51 11.71 -7.13
C ALA A 559 -1.58 10.63 -7.68
N VAL A 560 -0.46 11.04 -8.28
CA VAL A 560 0.73 10.20 -8.50
C VAL A 560 1.90 10.90 -7.80
N TYR A 561 2.58 10.19 -6.89
CA TYR A 561 3.72 10.68 -6.12
C TYR A 561 4.93 9.78 -6.38
N ILE A 562 6.12 10.36 -6.52
CA ILE A 562 7.33 9.62 -6.94
C ILE A 562 8.53 10.11 -6.12
N GLU A 563 9.39 9.16 -5.69
CA GLU A 563 10.65 9.42 -4.99
C GLU A 563 11.82 8.63 -5.59
N GLY A 564 13.01 9.23 -5.57
CA GLY A 564 14.26 8.55 -5.89
C GLY A 564 14.45 8.11 -7.36
N HIS A 565 15.60 7.52 -7.63
CA HIS A 565 16.02 7.04 -8.96
C HIS A 565 15.03 6.03 -9.57
N GLN A 566 14.75 6.15 -10.88
CA GLN A 566 13.75 5.33 -11.60
C GLN A 566 14.27 4.59 -12.85
N ALA A 567 15.57 4.63 -13.16
CA ALA A 567 16.14 4.03 -14.37
C ALA A 567 17.36 3.13 -14.08
N GLN A 568 17.98 2.58 -15.12
CA GLN A 568 19.39 2.18 -15.07
C GLN A 568 20.18 3.05 -16.03
N TYR A 569 21.29 3.65 -15.56
CA TYR A 569 22.13 4.48 -16.42
C TYR A 569 22.67 3.70 -17.62
N VAL A 570 22.37 4.20 -18.82
CA VAL A 570 23.00 3.76 -20.07
C VAL A 570 24.12 4.73 -20.40
N TYR A 571 25.33 4.23 -20.65
CA TYR A 571 26.50 5.06 -20.93
C TYR A 571 26.90 5.01 -22.41
N GLN A 572 27.28 6.18 -22.94
CA GLN A 572 27.97 6.32 -24.21
C GLN A 572 29.39 5.72 -24.15
N ALA A 573 29.99 5.50 -25.32
CA ALA A 573 31.35 4.97 -25.44
C ALA A 573 32.45 5.87 -24.84
N ASP A 574 32.16 7.14 -24.56
CA ASP A 574 33.06 8.09 -23.88
C ASP A 574 32.88 8.14 -22.35
N GLY A 575 31.93 7.37 -21.81
CA GLY A 575 31.61 7.33 -20.38
C GLY A 575 30.60 8.38 -19.90
N THR A 576 30.04 9.21 -20.79
CA THR A 576 28.90 10.07 -20.46
C THR A 576 27.58 9.29 -20.47
N ILE A 577 26.54 9.79 -19.78
CA ILE A 577 25.22 9.16 -19.78
C ILE A 577 24.50 9.45 -21.10
N ASP A 578 24.02 8.40 -21.77
CA ASP A 578 23.04 8.55 -22.85
C ASP A 578 21.66 8.82 -22.23
N ALA A 579 21.28 10.09 -22.17
CA ALA A 579 20.02 10.51 -21.58
C ALA A 579 18.79 9.93 -22.31
N THR A 580 18.86 9.72 -23.63
CA THR A 580 17.71 9.17 -24.38
C THR A 580 17.55 7.68 -24.12
N ALA A 581 18.66 6.93 -24.14
CA ALA A 581 18.64 5.50 -23.83
C ALA A 581 18.32 5.23 -22.34
N THR A 582 18.79 6.08 -21.42
CA THR A 582 18.48 5.97 -19.99
C THR A 582 17.00 6.25 -19.73
N LEU A 583 16.42 7.32 -20.30
CA LEU A 583 14.99 7.63 -20.15
C LEU A 583 14.08 6.54 -20.71
N ALA A 584 14.50 5.83 -21.76
CA ALA A 584 13.77 4.69 -22.33
C ALA A 584 13.68 3.48 -21.38
N HIS A 585 14.47 3.47 -20.29
CA HIS A 585 14.43 2.51 -19.19
C HIS A 585 13.97 3.16 -17.86
N GLY A 586 13.43 4.38 -17.91
CA GLY A 586 12.95 5.12 -16.74
C GLY A 586 11.51 4.76 -16.33
N LEU A 587 10.89 5.68 -15.58
CA LEU A 587 9.46 5.59 -15.25
C LEU A 587 8.62 6.36 -16.28
N HIS A 588 7.64 5.67 -16.87
CA HIS A 588 6.70 6.25 -17.82
C HIS A 588 5.32 6.50 -17.16
N VAL A 589 4.98 7.76 -16.93
CA VAL A 589 3.68 8.20 -16.40
C VAL A 589 2.84 8.73 -17.57
N THR A 590 1.86 7.97 -18.05
CA THR A 590 1.21 8.29 -19.33
C THR A 590 -0.31 8.07 -19.40
N GLY A 591 -1.05 9.04 -19.96
CA GLY A 591 -2.49 8.90 -20.18
C GLY A 591 -3.36 8.86 -18.91
N ASN A 592 -2.81 9.12 -17.72
CA ASN A 592 -3.57 9.11 -16.48
C ASN A 592 -4.49 10.34 -16.41
N VAL A 593 -5.68 10.21 -15.82
CA VAL A 593 -6.63 11.29 -15.61
C VAL A 593 -6.80 11.51 -14.12
N VAL A 594 -6.38 12.68 -13.65
CA VAL A 594 -6.56 13.15 -12.26
C VAL A 594 -7.66 14.21 -12.23
N TYR A 595 -8.57 14.13 -11.26
CA TYR A 595 -9.48 15.24 -10.99
C TYR A 595 -9.99 15.31 -9.54
N ASN A 596 -10.38 16.50 -9.08
CA ASN A 596 -10.93 16.70 -7.72
C ASN A 596 -10.03 16.11 -6.62
N ASP A 597 -8.71 16.20 -6.81
CA ASP A 597 -7.71 15.83 -5.83
C ASP A 597 -7.50 16.95 -4.81
N GLY A 598 -7.16 16.55 -3.58
CA GLY A 598 -6.91 17.45 -2.45
C GLY A 598 -5.46 17.92 -2.33
N SER A 599 -4.59 17.60 -3.30
CA SER A 599 -3.15 17.84 -3.24
C SER A 599 -2.90 19.34 -3.08
N ARG A 600 -2.13 19.75 -2.07
CA ARG A 600 -1.79 21.18 -1.89
C ARG A 600 -0.49 21.58 -2.57
N TYR A 601 0.16 20.65 -3.26
CA TYR A 601 1.37 20.87 -4.04
C TYR A 601 1.14 20.50 -5.51
N ASN A 602 1.46 19.27 -5.92
CA ASN A 602 1.31 18.83 -7.30
C ASN A 602 0.43 17.58 -7.41
N ALA A 603 -0.43 17.52 -8.43
CA ALA A 603 -1.21 16.32 -8.75
C ALA A 603 -0.30 15.16 -9.20
N PHE A 604 0.68 15.47 -10.05
CA PHE A 604 1.81 14.60 -10.42
C PHE A 604 3.07 15.12 -9.71
N TYR A 605 3.37 14.56 -8.54
CA TYR A 605 4.42 15.05 -7.63
C TYR A 605 5.69 14.20 -7.78
N ASP A 606 6.64 14.69 -8.60
CA ASP A 606 8.02 14.22 -8.64
C ASP A 606 8.81 14.86 -7.48
N ASP A 607 8.86 14.15 -6.36
CA ASP A 607 9.45 14.63 -5.12
C ASP A 607 10.93 14.23 -4.99
N ALA A 608 11.47 14.44 -3.80
CA ALA A 608 12.87 14.42 -3.50
C ALA A 608 13.62 13.16 -4.00
N GLY A 609 14.77 13.39 -4.64
CA GLY A 609 15.57 12.37 -5.32
C GLY A 609 15.02 11.84 -6.65
N SER A 610 13.82 12.22 -7.10
CA SER A 610 13.24 11.74 -8.36
C SER A 610 14.12 12.04 -9.58
N GLU A 611 14.33 11.06 -10.45
CA GLU A 611 14.94 11.26 -11.77
C GLU A 611 14.56 10.20 -12.81
N TRP A 612 14.72 10.56 -14.10
CA TRP A 612 14.42 9.74 -15.28
C TRP A 612 12.95 9.36 -15.41
N ILE A 613 12.10 10.40 -15.43
CA ILE A 613 10.65 10.26 -15.50
C ILE A 613 10.12 10.98 -16.74
N SER A 614 9.20 10.34 -17.45
CA SER A 614 8.45 10.97 -18.54
C SER A 614 6.97 11.05 -18.19
N PHE A 615 6.39 12.24 -18.33
CA PHE A 615 4.98 12.55 -18.13
C PHE A 615 4.38 12.89 -19.49
N SER A 616 3.54 12.01 -20.04
CA SER A 616 2.98 12.21 -21.39
C SER A 616 1.49 11.91 -21.53
N GLY A 617 0.73 12.84 -22.11
CA GLY A 617 -0.71 12.65 -22.36
C GLY A 617 -1.57 12.54 -21.09
N ASN A 618 -1.04 12.89 -19.91
CA ASN A 618 -1.81 12.92 -18.67
C ASN A 618 -2.78 14.11 -18.66
N VAL A 619 -3.79 14.03 -17.80
CA VAL A 619 -4.83 15.06 -17.63
C VAL A 619 -4.98 15.40 -16.15
N GLU A 620 -5.10 16.68 -15.83
CA GLU A 620 -5.41 17.20 -14.50
C GLU A 620 -6.49 18.29 -14.64
N PHE A 621 -7.54 18.23 -13.82
CA PHE A 621 -8.56 19.29 -13.73
C PHE A 621 -9.35 19.25 -12.42
N HIS A 622 -10.11 20.32 -12.12
CA HIS A 622 -10.80 20.52 -10.83
C HIS A 622 -9.90 20.35 -9.59
N PRO A 623 -8.71 20.96 -9.51
CA PRO A 623 -7.87 20.84 -8.31
C PRO A 623 -8.55 21.55 -7.13
N LEU A 624 -8.53 20.94 -5.92
CA LEU A 624 -9.13 21.54 -4.72
C LEU A 624 -8.23 22.59 -4.06
N ALA A 625 -6.94 22.59 -4.39
CA ALA A 625 -5.97 23.63 -4.06
C ALA A 625 -5.06 23.85 -5.28
N ALA A 626 -4.79 25.12 -5.62
CA ALA A 626 -4.06 25.46 -6.84
C ALA A 626 -2.59 25.78 -6.55
N ILE A 627 -1.67 24.92 -6.99
CA ILE A 627 -0.23 25.20 -7.04
C ILE A 627 0.36 24.69 -8.36
N GLY A 628 0.20 23.39 -8.69
CA GLY A 628 0.75 22.82 -9.92
C GLY A 628 0.10 21.50 -10.32
N ALA A 629 0.05 21.24 -11.62
CA ALA A 629 -0.33 19.93 -12.13
C ALA A 629 0.85 18.95 -12.06
N GLN A 630 2.07 19.44 -12.29
CA GLN A 630 3.30 18.64 -12.21
C GLN A 630 4.48 19.47 -11.66
N GLY A 631 5.30 18.84 -10.82
CA GLY A 631 6.50 19.39 -10.20
C GLY A 631 6.70 18.83 -8.79
N GLY A 632 7.64 19.39 -8.02
CA GLY A 632 7.85 18.93 -6.64
C GLY A 632 8.89 19.68 -5.82
N CYS A 633 9.46 18.99 -4.83
CA CYS A 633 10.39 19.55 -3.86
C CYS A 633 11.74 18.81 -3.93
N SER A 634 12.76 19.46 -4.47
CA SER A 634 14.14 18.94 -4.41
C SER A 634 14.34 17.61 -5.15
N ALA A 635 13.61 17.42 -6.24
CA ALA A 635 13.87 16.36 -7.21
C ALA A 635 15.29 16.48 -7.81
N THR A 636 15.80 15.37 -8.35
CA THR A 636 17.11 15.32 -9.00
C THR A 636 17.07 15.88 -10.42
N GLY A 637 16.18 15.37 -11.29
CA GLY A 637 15.96 15.92 -12.63
C GLY A 637 15.71 14.89 -13.73
N HIS A 638 16.12 15.21 -14.96
CA HIS A 638 15.94 14.36 -16.14
C HIS A 638 14.45 14.04 -16.40
N PHE A 639 13.64 15.10 -16.47
CA PHE A 639 12.19 15.00 -16.69
C PHE A 639 11.76 15.43 -18.09
N TRP A 640 10.83 14.69 -18.68
CA TRP A 640 10.17 15.06 -19.95
C TRP A 640 8.67 15.16 -19.76
N VAL A 641 8.14 16.38 -19.75
CA VAL A 641 6.74 16.68 -19.46
C VAL A 641 6.10 17.22 -20.73
N THR A 642 5.48 16.35 -21.54
CA THR A 642 5.06 16.69 -22.90
C THR A 642 3.67 16.16 -23.29
N GLY A 643 2.91 16.94 -24.06
CA GLY A 643 1.61 16.51 -24.59
C GLY A 643 0.50 16.30 -23.55
N ASN A 644 0.66 16.82 -22.32
CA ASN A 644 -0.32 16.71 -21.24
C ASN A 644 -1.42 17.80 -21.33
N TYR A 645 -2.52 17.63 -20.61
CA TYR A 645 -3.68 18.52 -20.58
C TYR A 645 -3.98 18.93 -19.13
N PHE A 646 -3.46 20.08 -18.70
CA PHE A 646 -3.44 20.48 -17.30
C PHE A 646 -4.19 21.79 -17.06
N ALA A 647 -4.93 21.88 -15.96
CA ALA A 647 -5.55 23.12 -15.52
C ALA A 647 -4.53 24.00 -14.79
N ASP A 648 -3.69 23.40 -13.96
CA ASP A 648 -2.60 24.04 -13.24
C ASP A 648 -1.24 23.94 -13.99
N PRO A 649 -0.22 24.75 -13.61
CA PRO A 649 1.09 24.74 -14.29
C PRO A 649 1.91 23.45 -14.09
N ALA A 650 2.65 23.05 -15.11
CA ALA A 650 3.72 22.04 -15.03
C ALA A 650 5.10 22.68 -14.82
N GLY A 651 6.07 21.91 -14.30
CA GLY A 651 7.39 22.40 -13.93
C GLY A 651 7.44 23.17 -12.61
N SER A 652 6.47 22.91 -11.72
CA SER A 652 6.24 23.69 -10.48
C SER A 652 7.13 23.22 -9.32
N TYR A 653 8.43 23.58 -9.39
CA TYR A 653 9.43 23.22 -8.37
C TYR A 653 9.57 24.29 -7.28
N ILE A 654 9.17 23.95 -6.04
CA ILE A 654 9.00 24.91 -4.93
C ILE A 654 10.17 24.96 -3.95
N CYS A 655 11.08 23.99 -4.00
CA CYS A 655 12.25 23.87 -3.13
C CYS A 655 13.53 24.18 -3.93
N THR A 656 14.34 23.15 -4.21
CA THR A 656 15.48 23.24 -5.15
C THR A 656 14.99 22.93 -6.58
N GLN A 657 15.59 23.57 -7.58
CA GLN A 657 15.35 23.23 -8.98
C GLN A 657 16.06 21.91 -9.35
N PRO A 658 15.47 21.06 -10.21
CA PRO A 658 16.16 19.91 -10.77
C PRO A 658 17.33 20.32 -11.68
N ILE A 659 18.18 19.37 -12.05
CA ILE A 659 19.23 19.54 -13.08
C ILE A 659 18.61 20.08 -14.38
N ASP A 660 17.51 19.47 -14.79
CA ASP A 660 16.74 19.75 -15.99
C ASP A 660 15.30 19.24 -15.83
N SER A 661 14.36 19.99 -16.40
CA SER A 661 12.97 19.57 -16.58
C SER A 661 12.47 20.12 -17.91
N HIS A 662 12.21 19.23 -18.85
CA HIS A 662 11.87 19.55 -20.23
C HIS A 662 10.35 19.64 -20.39
N VAL A 663 9.80 20.82 -20.08
CA VAL A 663 8.36 21.11 -20.13
C VAL A 663 8.01 21.83 -21.44
N TYR A 664 7.34 21.13 -22.37
CA TYR A 664 6.90 21.70 -23.66
C TYR A 664 5.70 20.91 -24.24
N ASP A 665 5.04 21.44 -25.27
CA ASP A 665 3.88 20.82 -25.95
C ASP A 665 2.70 20.41 -25.03
N ASN A 666 2.61 20.95 -23.81
CA ASN A 666 1.46 20.76 -22.91
C ASN A 666 0.35 21.77 -23.23
N SER A 667 -0.90 21.33 -23.12
CA SER A 667 -2.09 22.15 -23.30
C SER A 667 -2.64 22.63 -21.95
N THR A 668 -2.76 23.94 -21.78
CA THR A 668 -3.52 24.51 -20.65
C THR A 668 -5.02 24.37 -20.94
N ILE A 669 -5.75 23.71 -20.04
CA ILE A 669 -7.21 23.56 -20.11
C ILE A 669 -7.90 24.37 -19.00
N PRO A 670 -9.22 24.64 -19.09
CA PRO A 670 -9.94 25.25 -17.97
C PRO A 670 -10.01 24.29 -16.78
N ALA A 671 -9.92 24.82 -15.55
CA ALA A 671 -10.10 24.03 -14.33
C ALA A 671 -11.46 23.27 -14.27
N SER A 672 -12.49 23.80 -14.93
CA SER A 672 -13.73 23.08 -15.25
C SER A 672 -13.85 22.89 -16.78
N PRO A 673 -13.26 21.83 -17.36
CA PRO A 673 -13.21 21.65 -18.80
C PRO A 673 -14.59 21.28 -19.37
N GLY A 674 -14.89 21.83 -20.54
CA GLY A 674 -16.07 21.51 -21.34
C GLY A 674 -15.80 20.41 -22.39
N PRO A 675 -16.84 20.04 -23.17
CA PRO A 675 -16.68 19.08 -24.26
C PRO A 675 -15.70 19.60 -25.33
N GLY A 676 -14.59 18.89 -25.51
CA GLY A 676 -13.56 19.20 -26.51
C GLY A 676 -12.27 19.80 -25.94
N ASP A 677 -12.25 20.25 -24.68
CA ASP A 677 -11.03 20.76 -24.03
C ASP A 677 -10.01 19.64 -23.75
N ILE A 678 -10.50 18.40 -23.55
CA ILE A 678 -9.69 17.19 -23.37
C ILE A 678 -10.02 16.20 -24.50
N PRO A 679 -9.02 15.56 -25.14
CA PRO A 679 -9.26 14.49 -26.10
C PRO A 679 -10.09 13.35 -25.52
N VAL A 680 -11.22 13.05 -26.17
CA VAL A 680 -12.14 11.96 -25.75
C VAL A 680 -11.42 10.61 -25.66
N SER A 681 -10.38 10.38 -26.46
CA SER A 681 -9.56 9.17 -26.39
C SER A 681 -8.79 9.03 -25.07
N LEU A 682 -8.33 10.11 -24.44
CA LEU A 682 -7.67 10.02 -23.13
C LEU A 682 -8.69 9.66 -22.04
N LEU A 683 -9.83 10.36 -22.03
CA LEU A 683 -10.92 10.09 -21.10
C LEU A 683 -11.52 8.68 -21.25
N ALA A 684 -11.55 8.13 -22.47
CA ALA A 684 -12.10 6.81 -22.75
C ALA A 684 -11.17 5.66 -22.34
N HIS A 685 -9.84 5.85 -22.39
CA HIS A 685 -8.88 4.86 -21.92
C HIS A 685 -8.66 4.91 -20.40
N ALA A 686 -8.89 6.05 -19.76
CA ALA A 686 -8.66 6.20 -18.33
C ALA A 686 -9.59 5.36 -17.43
N GLY A 687 -9.01 4.78 -16.39
CA GLY A 687 -9.70 3.95 -15.42
C GLY A 687 -10.03 2.56 -15.94
N VAL A 688 -10.94 1.88 -15.25
CA VAL A 688 -11.31 0.50 -15.53
C VAL A 688 -11.91 0.35 -16.92
N SER A 689 -11.41 -0.62 -17.69
CA SER A 689 -11.89 -0.92 -19.05
C SER A 689 -13.35 -1.41 -19.08
N ASP A 690 -14.04 -1.22 -20.21
CA ASP A 690 -15.49 -1.50 -20.32
C ASP A 690 -15.91 -2.93 -19.98
N GLY A 691 -15.02 -3.92 -20.12
CA GLY A 691 -15.27 -5.31 -19.70
C GLY A 691 -15.28 -5.54 -18.18
N HIS A 692 -14.73 -4.60 -17.41
CA HIS A 692 -14.55 -4.67 -15.97
C HIS A 692 -15.37 -3.60 -15.20
N ARG A 693 -15.93 -2.60 -15.91
CA ARG A 693 -16.80 -1.59 -15.30
C ARG A 693 -18.03 -2.24 -14.66
N PRO A 694 -18.33 -1.97 -13.37
CA PRO A 694 -19.59 -2.39 -12.77
C PRO A 694 -20.77 -1.83 -13.58
N PRO A 695 -21.82 -2.62 -13.88
CA PRO A 695 -22.95 -2.11 -14.64
C PRO A 695 -23.57 -0.90 -13.92
N VAL A 696 -23.72 0.20 -14.67
CA VAL A 696 -24.10 1.53 -14.16
C VAL A 696 -25.36 1.42 -13.30
N GLY A 697 -25.20 1.64 -11.98
CA GLY A 697 -26.26 1.50 -10.98
C GLY A 697 -26.00 0.46 -9.88
N THR A 698 -24.94 -0.34 -9.96
CA THR A 698 -24.56 -1.29 -8.88
C THR A 698 -23.74 -0.66 -7.76
N LEU A 699 -22.95 0.38 -8.06
CA LEU A 699 -22.43 1.31 -7.05
C LEU A 699 -23.59 2.14 -6.50
N SER A 700 -24.30 1.60 -5.52
CA SER A 700 -25.14 2.41 -4.65
C SER A 700 -24.24 3.45 -3.98
N PRO A 701 -24.51 4.76 -4.10
CA PRO A 701 -23.83 5.76 -3.29
C PRO A 701 -24.30 5.60 -1.85
N GLN A 702 -23.72 4.66 -1.12
CA GLN A 702 -23.70 4.70 0.33
C GLN A 702 -22.92 5.96 0.68
N ARG A 703 -23.65 7.07 0.85
CA ARG A 703 -23.12 8.32 1.40
C ARG A 703 -22.26 7.96 2.60
N ALA A 704 -20.95 8.01 2.42
CA ALA A 704 -20.03 8.17 3.51
C ALA A 704 -20.40 9.51 4.14
N THR A 705 -21.18 9.46 5.23
CA THR A 705 -21.32 10.59 6.13
C THR A 705 -20.02 10.70 6.93
N SER A 706 -18.92 10.98 6.21
CA SER A 706 -17.69 11.43 6.83
C SER A 706 -18.03 12.69 7.62
N PRO A 707 -17.67 12.77 8.91
CA PRO A 707 -17.88 13.99 9.67
C PRO A 707 -17.01 15.06 9.03
N ARG A 708 -17.64 16.09 8.43
CA ARG A 708 -16.91 17.29 7.98
C ARG A 708 -15.98 17.74 9.12
N PRO A 709 -14.67 17.93 8.86
CA PRO A 709 -13.82 18.65 9.79
C PRO A 709 -14.51 19.99 10.12
N ARG A 710 -14.71 20.27 11.42
CA ARG A 710 -15.07 21.64 11.80
C ARG A 710 -13.87 22.52 11.45
N PRO A 711 -14.06 23.69 10.82
CA PRO A 711 -12.97 24.63 10.67
C PRO A 711 -12.46 25.01 12.07
N SER A 712 -11.15 25.00 12.25
CA SER A 712 -10.49 25.45 13.48
C SER A 712 -10.99 26.85 13.85
N PRO A 713 -11.18 27.16 15.15
CA PRO A 713 -11.75 28.44 15.57
C PRO A 713 -10.84 29.60 15.14
N THR A 714 -11.34 30.45 14.26
CA THR A 714 -10.66 31.69 13.86
C THR A 714 -10.45 32.59 15.08
N ALA A 715 -9.23 33.10 15.24
CA ALA A 715 -8.91 34.06 16.29
C ALA A 715 -9.79 35.33 16.19
N PRO A 716 -10.19 35.95 17.32
CA PRO A 716 -11.12 37.06 17.31
C PRO A 716 -10.50 38.33 16.71
N ARG A 717 -11.22 38.97 15.78
CA ARG A 717 -10.86 40.29 15.23
C ARG A 717 -11.09 41.41 16.26
N PRO A 718 -10.13 42.33 16.46
CA PRO A 718 -10.41 43.65 17.04
C PRO A 718 -11.02 44.60 15.99
N ASN A 719 -11.80 45.59 16.46
CA ASN A 719 -12.34 46.66 15.63
C ASN A 719 -11.22 47.64 15.18
N GLY A 720 -11.41 48.28 14.03
CA GLY A 720 -10.33 49.00 13.34
C GLY A 720 -10.28 50.51 13.53
N SER A 721 -9.21 51.10 12.96
CA SER A 721 -9.13 52.50 12.52
C SER A 721 -8.07 52.63 11.40
N SER A 722 -8.08 53.77 10.70
CA SER A 722 -7.57 53.94 9.32
C SER A 722 -6.09 54.34 9.16
N SER A 723 -5.36 53.69 8.24
CA SER A 723 -4.53 54.29 7.15
C SER A 723 -3.64 53.23 6.44
N PRO A 724 -3.15 53.46 5.20
CA PRO A 724 -2.57 52.40 4.34
C PRO A 724 -1.03 52.29 4.38
N VAL A 725 -0.50 51.30 3.60
CA VAL A 725 0.92 51.03 3.21
C VAL A 725 1.65 49.94 4.05
N PRO A 726 2.39 48.99 3.44
CA PRO A 726 2.11 48.14 2.28
C PRO A 726 2.11 46.63 2.66
N ALA A 727 1.91 45.71 1.71
CA ALA A 727 1.98 44.26 1.99
C ALA A 727 3.44 43.76 2.14
N SER A 728 3.75 43.10 3.25
CA SER A 728 5.00 42.37 3.45
C SER A 728 4.74 40.87 3.56
N HIS A 729 5.16 40.09 2.56
CA HIS A 729 5.22 38.64 2.67
C HIS A 729 6.27 38.23 3.70
N VAL A 730 5.89 37.35 4.63
CA VAL A 730 6.82 36.72 5.58
C VAL A 730 7.14 35.32 5.06
N ALA A 731 8.28 35.19 4.37
CA ALA A 731 8.93 33.90 4.19
C ALA A 731 9.62 33.49 5.53
N PRO A 732 9.71 32.19 5.84
CA PRO A 732 10.51 31.72 6.97
C PRO A 732 11.98 32.08 6.74
N ARG A 733 12.63 32.66 7.76
CA ARG A 733 14.03 33.09 7.66
C ARG A 733 14.98 31.92 7.91
N CYS A 734 15.72 31.51 6.87
CA CYS A 734 16.99 30.81 7.07
C CYS A 734 18.01 31.77 7.71
N SER A 735 18.69 31.33 8.78
CA SER A 735 19.67 32.13 9.50
C SER A 735 21.05 32.07 8.83
N SER A 736 21.42 33.10 8.08
CA SER A 736 22.79 33.27 7.57
C SER A 736 23.71 33.86 8.64
N ALA A 737 24.71 33.11 9.11
CA ALA A 737 25.80 33.63 9.92
C ALA A 737 27.05 33.86 9.04
N THR A 738 27.48 35.12 8.90
CA THR A 738 28.67 35.51 8.12
C THR A 738 29.73 36.15 9.01
N GLY A 739 30.98 35.68 8.89
CA GLY A 739 32.18 36.22 9.55
C GLY A 739 33.02 35.09 10.16
N ALA A 740 34.33 34.97 9.95
CA ALA A 740 35.31 35.95 9.47
C ALA A 740 36.39 35.36 8.53
N GLN A 741 37.26 36.24 8.02
CA GLN A 741 38.35 35.98 7.06
C GLN A 741 39.52 35.14 7.62
N PRO A 742 40.37 34.55 6.74
CA PRO A 742 41.46 33.66 7.14
C PRO A 742 42.77 34.39 7.47
N THR A 743 43.56 33.82 8.38
CA THR A 743 44.98 34.14 8.55
C THR A 743 45.84 32.88 8.39
N SER A 744 46.86 32.97 7.54
CA SER A 744 47.83 31.92 7.24
C SER A 744 48.74 31.56 8.42
N SER A 745 49.14 30.28 8.53
CA SER A 745 50.55 29.82 8.43
C SER A 745 50.79 28.47 9.14
N GLY A 746 51.80 27.72 8.68
CA GLY A 746 52.49 26.71 9.51
C GLY A 746 52.24 25.23 9.17
N SER A 747 53.27 24.57 8.64
CA SER A 747 53.46 23.10 8.65
C SER A 747 54.96 22.80 8.71
N PRO A 748 55.40 21.59 9.13
CA PRO A 748 54.79 20.65 10.08
C PRO A 748 55.65 20.63 11.38
N PRO A 749 56.53 19.67 11.79
CA PRO A 749 56.82 18.28 11.36
C PRO A 749 56.59 17.19 12.43
N ALA A 750 56.33 15.96 11.94
CA ALA A 750 56.77 14.65 12.46
C ALA A 750 56.57 14.25 13.95
N SER A 751 55.66 13.28 14.17
CA SER A 751 56.01 11.91 14.61
C SER A 751 54.85 10.95 14.37
#